data_AF-A0A5F2GY72-F1
#
_entry.id   AF-A0A5F2GY72-F1
#
_cell.length_a   1.000
_cell.length_b   1.000
_cell.length_c   1.000
_cell.angle_alpha   90.00
_cell.angle_beta   90.00
_cell.angle_gamma   90.00
#
_symmetry.space_group_name_H-M   'P 1'
#
loop_
_entity.id
_entity.type
_entity.pdbx_description
1 polymer ?
#
loop_
_entity_poly.entity_id
_entity_poly.type
_entity_poly.pdbx_seq_one_letter_code
_entity_poly.pdbx_strand_id
1 'polypeptide(L)'
;MAVAKGLLVKVRGDGAGLSVRGGSPRIGGIEAEPILSLPPGIGASPAAAADRGATWLRLAADAAASDNPWDHAHDIVAQTPALAAAGAEVLAIEPDILQQWDYKDSGGDRGMAASAAPACTFDEQDPSGGQATISGRVAWNAAPDFSQFKAARERVGAKLANITIAHLDTGFDPGHQTLPSGLLTAQQRNFVDDGTGPNNATDHAPAGTLTSNRGHGTGTLSLLAGNKLDGTSPHWPGFSDFVGGAPLAKILPVRIADWVVRLTTGTMVQGIDYARQQGAQVLSMSMGGLASQALVDAVNLAYEHGVVMVTAAGNNFTVTPSSIVYPARYNRVLAACGVMGDGRAYSGLALGTMQGNYGPASKMATALGAYTPNVPWAEIDCRKVVDMDGSGTSAATPQVAAAAALWLAEHWDVVKTYPQPWMRIEAVRKALFAKALKSTAKMNAAETKEKIGQGVLRALDALDFQPPVAASLTKLPAATYTWSWLDLLTGGNSLVAPPPATLRQRMMFALELTQMAQHTVAIEQAIADPDADPDKVSTAARNRYLEAALDQGNPSKPLRAFLEDWLGRPGATAVAAALISTPRPVVKRKPRLPPPPQRRLRIYALDPSIAKQLDSVSVYQATLSVPWDDKPLTEAALRPGPIGEYLEVIDVDPASDRFYDPVDLNDKQLLAQDGLTPSEGNPKFHQQMVYAVAMTTIGHFERALGRRALWASHYADHPGRLGGMETKAYYVPRLRIYPHALRAENAYYSPEKKALLFGYFPATGKDGDVTTPGTTVFSCLSNDIVAHEMSHALLDGLYRHFQEASNADVPAFHEAFADIVALFQHFTLKELVSFTIGKAKGTLSAASLLSGIARQFGEGSGMAGPLREYSGADLSGNLDYYTTFEAHDRGSILVFAVYKAFEAIVTRRTEDLIQLATGGTGVLPAGVLHPGLVDRLTDETTKIAKQMLTMCIRALDYCPAVDITFGEYLRALITADRDAYPDDPLHYRLAFIESFRKLKLLPRDVRTISEETLAWSAPVNVDSSPDWLKKCLRGIDLSWDQELKRSKIFELNETNRFALWKSMRDAFIGHPDRLEQFGLLCDLPRYDEDGMMKHEARNGETTFDIYGVRPTRRVAPDGSFRIEVIAAVQQRVPVGLDGALLLKGVAKKGDEFFWFRGGATIIIDPRKGHEEIRYAIIKNTGSADRRKRQTATVTANYLSPLRALYFGGETSEPFAMLHANDGDDDHV
;
A
#
# COMPACT_ATOMS: atom_id res chain seq x y z
N MET A 1 14.82 9.49 -3.20
CA MET A 1 16.20 9.81 -3.63
C MET A 1 16.12 10.40 -5.02
N ALA A 2 16.76 11.55 -5.24
CA ALA A 2 16.78 12.22 -6.54
C ALA A 2 17.54 11.37 -7.57
N VAL A 3 16.90 11.03 -8.69
CA VAL A 3 17.52 10.26 -9.78
C VAL A 3 17.99 11.24 -10.85
N ALA A 4 19.29 11.32 -11.15
CA ALA A 4 19.76 12.11 -12.29
C ALA A 4 19.56 11.35 -13.61
N LYS A 5 19.00 12.01 -14.63
CA LYS A 5 18.92 11.46 -16.01
C LYS A 5 20.19 11.70 -16.83
N GLY A 6 21.05 12.62 -16.39
CA GLY A 6 22.26 13.01 -17.09
C GLY A 6 23.05 14.08 -16.35
N LEU A 7 24.02 14.68 -17.04
CA LEU A 7 24.75 15.87 -16.57
C LEU A 7 24.56 17.01 -17.56
N LEU A 8 24.44 18.24 -17.05
CA LEU A 8 24.45 19.46 -17.83
C LEU A 8 25.85 20.07 -17.73
N VAL A 9 26.50 20.29 -18.86
CA VAL A 9 27.87 20.82 -18.94
C VAL A 9 27.89 22.06 -19.82
N LYS A 10 28.30 23.19 -19.26
CA LYS A 10 28.53 24.42 -20.01
C LYS A 10 29.96 24.43 -20.53
N VAL A 11 30.14 24.59 -21.83
CA VAL A 11 31.46 24.69 -22.48
C VAL A 11 31.59 26.03 -23.21
N ARG A 12 32.81 26.56 -23.33
CA ARG A 12 33.08 27.76 -24.14
C ARG A 12 32.97 27.44 -25.64
N GLY A 13 32.34 28.32 -26.40
CA GLY A 13 32.09 28.14 -27.85
C GLY A 13 30.85 27.31 -28.16
N ASP A 14 30.81 26.78 -29.38
CA ASP A 14 29.73 25.94 -29.94
C ASP A 14 29.85 24.45 -29.58
N GLY A 15 30.89 24.07 -28.84
CA GLY A 15 31.16 22.68 -28.47
C GLY A 15 31.72 21.82 -29.62
N ALA A 16 32.00 22.37 -30.80
CA ALA A 16 32.46 21.60 -31.97
C ALA A 16 33.82 20.91 -31.75
N GLY A 17 34.68 21.44 -30.88
CA GLY A 17 35.96 20.81 -30.51
C GLY A 17 35.83 19.44 -29.82
N LEU A 18 34.62 19.07 -29.39
CA LEU A 18 34.30 17.77 -28.80
C LEU A 18 33.83 16.74 -29.83
N SER A 19 33.73 17.10 -31.12
CA SER A 19 33.32 16.19 -32.19
C SER A 19 34.52 15.48 -32.83
N VAL A 20 34.49 14.15 -32.91
CA VAL A 20 35.50 13.38 -33.66
C VAL A 20 35.08 13.37 -35.13
N ARG A 21 35.83 14.08 -35.99
CA ARG A 21 35.74 14.06 -37.48
C ARG A 21 34.33 13.79 -38.04
N GLY A 22 33.41 14.73 -37.85
CA GLY A 22 32.09 14.70 -38.51
C GLY A 22 30.99 13.86 -37.83
N GLY A 23 31.21 13.38 -36.59
CA GLY A 23 30.19 12.73 -35.76
C GLY A 23 29.58 13.63 -34.67
N SER A 24 28.58 13.12 -33.93
CA SER A 24 27.95 13.81 -32.79
C SER A 24 28.99 14.27 -31.76
N PRO A 25 28.78 15.42 -31.07
CA PRO A 25 29.69 15.89 -30.03
C PRO A 25 29.86 14.85 -28.92
N ARG A 26 31.09 14.61 -28.44
CA ARG A 26 31.39 13.67 -27.36
C ARG A 26 32.31 14.26 -26.29
N ILE A 27 31.94 14.11 -25.02
CA ILE A 27 32.80 14.46 -23.87
C ILE A 27 33.29 13.16 -23.24
N GLY A 28 34.59 12.89 -23.28
CA GLY A 28 35.16 11.66 -22.71
C GLY A 28 34.63 10.35 -23.33
N GLY A 29 34.09 10.41 -24.56
CA GLY A 29 33.47 9.26 -25.24
C GLY A 29 31.94 9.17 -25.09
N ILE A 30 31.33 10.02 -24.27
CA ILE A 30 29.88 10.07 -24.01
C ILE A 30 29.19 11.00 -25.02
N GLU A 31 28.05 10.60 -25.57
CA GLU A 31 27.25 11.42 -26.47
C GLU A 31 26.69 12.68 -25.78
N ALA A 32 26.80 13.82 -26.46
CA ALA A 32 26.42 15.13 -25.95
C ALA A 32 25.42 15.83 -26.88
N GLU A 33 24.32 16.31 -26.29
CA GLU A 33 23.25 17.04 -26.99
C GLU A 33 23.29 18.53 -26.60
N PRO A 34 23.39 19.46 -27.56
CA PRO A 34 23.22 20.89 -27.26
C PRO A 34 21.80 21.23 -26.81
N ILE A 35 21.68 21.86 -25.64
CA ILE A 35 20.38 22.24 -25.06
C ILE A 35 20.15 23.76 -24.96
N LEU A 36 21.22 24.56 -24.93
CA LEU A 36 21.15 26.03 -24.92
C LEU A 36 22.46 26.62 -25.45
N SER A 37 22.37 27.56 -26.39
CA SER A 37 23.52 28.32 -26.90
C SER A 37 23.47 29.77 -26.44
N LEU A 38 24.57 30.27 -25.89
CA LEU A 38 24.74 31.62 -25.39
C LEU A 38 25.65 32.43 -26.33
N PRO A 39 25.18 33.58 -26.82
CA PRO A 39 26.00 34.44 -27.65
C PRO A 39 27.17 35.06 -26.85
N PRO A 40 28.25 35.50 -27.53
CA PRO A 40 29.30 36.29 -26.93
C PRO A 40 28.74 37.55 -26.25
N GLY A 41 29.28 37.91 -25.08
CA GLY A 41 28.97 39.14 -24.37
C GLY A 41 27.91 39.04 -23.28
N ILE A 42 27.32 37.86 -23.06
CA ILE A 42 26.41 37.63 -21.92
C ILE A 42 27.24 37.18 -20.71
N GLY A 43 27.76 38.16 -19.96
CA GLY A 43 28.36 37.95 -18.63
C GLY A 43 29.86 38.24 -18.48
N ALA A 44 30.54 38.81 -19.47
CA ALA A 44 31.97 39.15 -19.37
C ALA A 44 32.22 40.60 -18.92
N SER A 45 33.16 40.78 -17.98
CA SER A 45 33.79 42.07 -17.68
C SER A 45 34.47 42.63 -18.96
N PRO A 46 34.55 43.96 -19.17
CA PRO A 46 34.97 44.58 -20.43
C PRO A 46 36.42 44.32 -20.89
N ALA A 47 37.15 43.40 -20.26
CA ALA A 47 38.55 43.14 -20.48
C ALA A 47 38.81 41.63 -20.72
N ALA A 48 38.32 41.08 -21.84
CA ALA A 48 38.83 39.82 -22.38
C ALA A 48 38.63 39.77 -23.90
N ALA A 49 39.74 39.72 -24.63
CA ALA A 49 39.77 39.50 -26.06
C ALA A 49 39.23 38.10 -26.42
N ALA A 50 38.42 38.04 -27.48
CA ALA A 50 37.85 36.83 -28.10
C ALA A 50 36.85 36.03 -27.24
N ASP A 51 35.75 36.65 -26.81
CA ASP A 51 34.58 35.92 -26.32
C ASP A 51 33.94 35.12 -27.47
N ARG A 52 33.92 33.80 -27.32
CA ARG A 52 33.40 32.84 -28.31
C ARG A 52 31.98 32.37 -27.96
N GLY A 53 31.33 32.97 -26.96
CA GLY A 53 30.06 32.47 -26.43
C GLY A 53 30.23 31.18 -25.63
N ALA A 54 29.11 30.53 -25.29
CA ALA A 54 29.12 29.26 -24.55
C ALA A 54 27.91 28.40 -24.92
N THR A 55 28.02 27.09 -24.75
CA THR A 55 26.94 26.15 -25.03
C THR A 55 26.75 25.21 -23.84
N TRP A 56 25.50 25.01 -23.42
CA TRP A 56 25.12 23.94 -22.51
C TRP A 56 24.86 22.67 -23.30
N LEU A 57 25.50 21.60 -22.87
CA LEU A 57 25.38 20.25 -23.40
C LEU A 57 24.77 19.35 -22.35
N ARG A 58 23.81 18.51 -22.73
CA ARG A 58 23.31 17.39 -21.93
C ARG A 58 24.10 16.14 -22.28
N LEU A 59 24.71 15.51 -21.29
CA LEU A 59 25.44 14.25 -21.42
C LEU A 59 24.55 13.10 -20.93
N ALA A 60 24.44 12.04 -21.75
CA ALA A 60 23.80 10.81 -21.33
C ALA A 60 24.63 10.12 -20.22
N ALA A 61 24.02 9.80 -19.08
CA ALA A 61 24.75 9.16 -17.98
C ALA A 61 24.65 7.62 -18.03
N ASP A 62 25.74 6.95 -17.67
CA ASP A 62 25.71 5.57 -17.17
C ASP A 62 25.23 5.63 -15.71
N ALA A 63 23.93 5.42 -15.48
CA ALA A 63 23.21 5.73 -14.24
C ALA A 63 23.59 4.87 -12.99
N ALA A 64 24.75 4.22 -12.98
CA ALA A 64 25.11 3.17 -12.03
C ALA A 64 26.23 3.51 -11.01
N ALA A 65 26.75 4.75 -10.96
CA ALA A 65 28.04 5.00 -10.30
C ALA A 65 28.05 5.71 -8.93
N SER A 66 27.02 6.46 -8.49
CA SER A 66 27.07 7.14 -7.18
C SER A 66 25.71 7.28 -6.45
N ASP A 67 25.76 7.29 -5.11
CA ASP A 67 24.60 7.45 -4.21
C ASP A 67 24.09 8.91 -4.16
N ASN A 68 24.89 9.90 -4.57
CA ASN A 68 24.50 11.31 -4.73
C ASN A 68 24.80 11.79 -6.18
N PRO A 69 23.84 12.41 -6.91
CA PRO A 69 24.02 12.84 -8.30
C PRO A 69 25.10 13.92 -8.51
N TRP A 70 25.44 14.70 -7.48
CA TRP A 70 26.52 15.70 -7.51
C TRP A 70 27.93 15.08 -7.51
N ASP A 71 28.11 13.87 -6.98
CA ASP A 71 29.42 13.20 -6.97
C ASP A 71 29.96 13.02 -8.39
N HIS A 72 29.10 12.62 -9.35
CA HIS A 72 29.50 12.45 -10.76
C HIS A 72 29.88 13.79 -11.41
N ALA A 73 29.16 14.88 -11.12
CA ALA A 73 29.51 16.21 -11.61
C ALA A 73 30.89 16.65 -11.08
N HIS A 74 31.19 16.38 -9.81
CA HIS A 74 32.49 16.67 -9.21
C HIS A 74 33.63 15.80 -9.78
N ASP A 75 33.38 14.52 -10.07
CA ASP A 75 34.36 13.63 -10.67
C ASP A 75 34.77 14.09 -12.08
N ILE A 76 33.81 14.52 -12.91
CA ILE A 76 34.12 15.09 -14.23
C ILE A 76 34.95 16.37 -14.08
N VAL A 77 34.65 17.22 -13.09
CA VAL A 77 35.43 18.43 -12.83
C VAL A 77 36.86 18.09 -12.41
N ALA A 78 37.06 17.09 -11.56
CA ALA A 78 38.38 16.62 -11.19
C ALA A 78 39.19 16.09 -12.40
N GLN A 79 38.51 15.57 -13.42
CA GLN A 79 39.10 15.08 -14.67
C GLN A 79 39.29 16.18 -15.75
N THR A 80 38.83 17.41 -15.51
CA THR A 80 38.91 18.56 -16.45
C THR A 80 40.30 18.84 -17.05
N PRO A 81 41.44 18.62 -16.37
CA PRO A 81 42.74 18.80 -16.99
C PRO A 81 42.93 17.99 -18.30
N ALA A 82 42.32 16.81 -18.40
CA ALA A 82 42.32 15.99 -19.62
C ALA A 82 41.38 16.53 -20.71
N LEU A 83 40.26 17.15 -20.33
CA LEU A 83 39.30 17.80 -21.25
C LEU A 83 39.83 19.13 -21.81
N ALA A 84 40.56 19.89 -21.00
CA ALA A 84 41.25 21.10 -21.42
C ALA A 84 42.32 20.81 -22.49
N ALA A 85 43.01 19.67 -22.40
CA ALA A 85 43.95 19.19 -23.43
C ALA A 85 43.27 18.82 -24.77
N ALA A 86 41.95 18.57 -24.76
CA ALA A 86 41.14 18.28 -25.94
C ALA A 86 40.47 19.54 -26.55
N GLY A 87 40.77 20.74 -26.04
CA GLY A 87 40.30 22.01 -26.62
C GLY A 87 38.92 22.50 -26.14
N ALA A 88 38.29 21.84 -25.16
CA ALA A 88 37.01 22.24 -24.58
C ALA A 88 37.19 22.81 -23.17
N GLU A 89 36.93 24.10 -23.00
CA GLU A 89 36.95 24.75 -21.68
C GLU A 89 35.58 24.63 -21.00
N VAL A 90 35.49 23.80 -19.97
CA VAL A 90 34.27 23.64 -19.15
C VAL A 90 34.08 24.85 -18.24
N LEU A 91 32.94 25.53 -18.32
CA LEU A 91 32.62 26.73 -17.56
C LEU A 91 31.77 26.41 -16.32
N ALA A 92 30.84 25.46 -16.43
CA ALA A 92 29.97 25.02 -15.35
C ALA A 92 29.52 23.56 -15.58
N ILE A 93 29.18 22.87 -14.50
CA ILE A 93 28.60 21.53 -14.54
C ILE A 93 27.58 21.36 -13.41
N GLU A 94 26.50 20.65 -13.69
CA GLU A 94 25.47 20.33 -12.70
C GLU A 94 24.73 19.03 -13.11
N PRO A 95 24.15 18.30 -12.15
CA PRO A 95 23.33 17.13 -12.48
C PRO A 95 21.99 17.54 -13.10
N ASP A 96 21.54 16.81 -14.13
CA ASP A 96 20.20 16.92 -14.68
C ASP A 96 19.23 16.04 -13.87
N ILE A 97 18.85 16.54 -12.70
CA ILE A 97 18.05 15.82 -11.72
C ILE A 97 16.61 15.69 -12.23
N LEU A 98 16.11 14.44 -12.28
CA LEU A 98 14.69 14.18 -12.42
C LEU A 98 13.99 14.54 -11.12
N GLN A 99 13.13 15.55 -11.19
CA GLN A 99 12.41 16.01 -10.03
C GLN A 99 11.20 15.11 -9.85
N GLN A 100 11.16 14.41 -8.71
CA GLN A 100 10.01 13.65 -8.24
C GLN A 100 9.60 14.23 -6.90
N TRP A 101 8.38 14.76 -6.84
CA TRP A 101 7.77 15.21 -5.59
C TRP A 101 6.95 14.03 -5.07
N ASP A 102 7.34 13.49 -3.92
CA ASP A 102 6.60 12.40 -3.27
C ASP A 102 5.22 12.91 -2.83
N TYR A 103 4.23 12.69 -3.69
CA TYR A 103 2.83 12.95 -3.41
C TYR A 103 2.27 11.76 -2.64
N LYS A 104 1.97 11.94 -1.35
CA LYS A 104 1.16 10.98 -0.58
C LYS A 104 0.27 11.72 0.39
N ASP A 105 -1.04 11.67 0.16
CA ASP A 105 -2.03 11.97 1.19
C ASP A 105 -2.33 10.69 2.01
N SER A 106 -3.13 10.83 3.08
CA SER A 106 -3.56 9.71 3.93
C SER A 106 -4.47 8.68 3.23
N GLY A 107 -4.82 8.92 1.96
CA GLY A 107 -5.61 8.03 1.10
C GLY A 107 -4.79 7.34 0.01
N GLY A 108 -3.56 7.79 -0.24
CA GLY A 108 -2.64 7.14 -1.18
C GLY A 108 -2.91 7.39 -2.67
N ASP A 109 -3.46 8.55 -3.08
CA ASP A 109 -3.25 9.15 -4.42
C ASP A 109 -4.25 10.30 -4.72
N ARG A 110 -3.74 11.48 -5.09
CA ARG A 110 -4.41 12.57 -5.86
C ARG A 110 -3.38 13.55 -6.44
N GLY A 111 -2.64 13.14 -7.47
CA GLY A 111 -2.01 14.12 -8.37
C GLY A 111 -3.06 15.17 -8.81
N MET A 112 -2.64 16.43 -8.96
CA MET A 112 -3.50 17.60 -9.18
C MET A 112 -4.77 17.28 -9.99
N ALA A 113 -5.93 17.27 -9.30
CA ALA A 113 -7.25 17.01 -9.87
C ALA A 113 -7.29 15.85 -10.90
N ALA A 114 -7.01 14.63 -10.45
CA ALA A 114 -7.60 13.44 -11.04
C ALA A 114 -8.75 13.01 -10.13
N SER A 115 -9.99 13.30 -10.52
CA SER A 115 -11.16 12.86 -9.78
C SER A 115 -11.30 11.34 -9.86
N ALA A 116 -11.98 10.78 -8.87
CA ALA A 116 -12.40 9.37 -8.87
C ALA A 116 -13.69 9.16 -9.68
N ALA A 117 -14.05 10.11 -10.55
CA ALA A 117 -15.22 10.01 -11.41
C ALA A 117 -14.96 9.02 -12.56
N PRO A 118 -15.99 8.33 -13.07
CA PRO A 118 -15.85 7.57 -14.31
C PRO A 118 -15.36 8.50 -15.43
N ALA A 119 -14.46 8.05 -16.30
CA ALA A 119 -13.93 8.85 -17.40
C ALA A 119 -15.03 9.61 -18.15
N CYS A 120 -14.81 10.90 -18.43
CA CYS A 120 -15.76 11.80 -19.08
C CYS A 120 -17.02 12.13 -18.27
N THR A 121 -16.91 12.17 -16.94
CA THR A 121 -17.96 12.64 -16.05
C THR A 121 -17.55 14.00 -15.49
N PHE A 122 -18.44 14.99 -15.59
CA PHE A 122 -18.18 16.33 -15.08
C PHE A 122 -17.94 16.33 -13.57
N ASP A 123 -16.80 16.90 -13.15
CA ASP A 123 -16.49 17.18 -11.77
C ASP A 123 -16.89 18.60 -11.37
N GLU A 124 -17.72 18.67 -10.32
CA GLU A 124 -18.17 19.93 -9.76
C GLU A 124 -17.10 20.54 -8.82
N GLN A 125 -17.27 21.82 -8.48
CA GLN A 125 -16.37 22.51 -7.56
C GLN A 125 -16.26 21.78 -6.21
N ASP A 126 -15.04 21.58 -5.72
CA ASP A 126 -14.76 20.87 -4.47
C ASP A 126 -14.69 21.84 -3.27
N PRO A 127 -15.62 21.78 -2.30
CA PRO A 127 -15.57 22.57 -1.07
C PRO A 127 -14.66 21.95 0.01
N SER A 128 -14.11 20.75 -0.22
CA SER A 128 -13.36 20.00 0.78
C SER A 128 -12.13 20.78 1.27
N GLY A 129 -11.77 20.55 2.53
CA GLY A 129 -10.57 21.17 3.13
C GLY A 129 -10.66 22.68 3.34
N GLY A 130 -11.83 23.29 3.16
CA GLY A 130 -12.04 24.73 3.30
C GLY A 130 -11.77 25.54 2.02
N GLN A 131 -11.69 24.85 0.87
CA GLN A 131 -11.62 25.47 -0.46
C GLN A 131 -12.91 26.26 -0.75
N ALA A 132 -12.79 27.47 -1.29
CA ALA A 132 -13.97 28.28 -1.60
C ALA A 132 -14.62 27.84 -2.91
N THR A 133 -15.95 27.81 -2.94
CA THR A 133 -16.75 27.54 -4.14
C THR A 133 -17.63 28.75 -4.48
N ILE A 134 -17.91 28.93 -5.77
CA ILE A 134 -18.88 29.87 -6.32
C ILE A 134 -20.01 29.05 -6.94
N SER A 135 -20.96 28.64 -6.11
CA SER A 135 -22.07 27.75 -6.50
C SER A 135 -22.86 28.28 -7.69
N GLY A 136 -23.21 27.37 -8.61
CA GLY A 136 -24.09 27.67 -9.74
C GLY A 136 -23.51 28.58 -10.83
N ARG A 137 -22.20 28.90 -10.79
CA ARG A 137 -21.53 29.72 -11.81
C ARG A 137 -20.37 28.96 -12.44
N VAL A 138 -20.49 28.67 -13.74
CA VAL A 138 -19.38 28.18 -14.57
C VAL A 138 -18.51 29.35 -15.04
N ALA A 139 -17.21 29.10 -15.28
CA ALA A 139 -16.22 30.12 -15.66
C ALA A 139 -16.28 31.41 -14.81
N TRP A 140 -16.58 31.28 -13.51
CA TRP A 140 -16.77 32.43 -12.63
C TRP A 140 -15.50 33.30 -12.55
N ASN A 141 -14.31 32.70 -12.66
CA ASN A 141 -13.02 33.38 -12.65
C ASN A 141 -12.89 34.43 -13.76
N ALA A 142 -13.56 34.26 -14.90
CA ALA A 142 -13.52 35.20 -16.02
C ALA A 142 -14.50 36.39 -15.87
N ALA A 143 -15.40 36.36 -14.88
CA ALA A 143 -16.47 37.31 -14.74
C ALA A 143 -16.00 38.71 -14.24
N PRO A 144 -16.85 39.75 -14.34
CA PRO A 144 -16.48 41.14 -14.01
C PRO A 144 -16.01 41.36 -12.56
N ASP A 145 -16.52 40.59 -11.61
CA ASP A 145 -16.14 40.69 -10.19
C ASP A 145 -14.81 39.98 -9.88
N PHE A 146 -14.27 39.24 -10.86
CA PHE A 146 -13.06 38.42 -10.75
C PHE A 146 -11.98 38.93 -11.70
N SER A 147 -11.46 38.13 -12.64
CA SER A 147 -10.36 38.55 -13.51
C SER A 147 -10.76 39.42 -14.71
N GLN A 148 -12.06 39.60 -14.98
CA GLN A 148 -12.58 40.44 -16.09
C GLN A 148 -12.16 39.99 -17.50
N PHE A 149 -11.80 38.72 -17.72
CA PHE A 149 -11.31 38.25 -19.01
C PHE A 149 -12.31 38.46 -20.15
N LYS A 150 -13.61 38.29 -19.90
CA LYS A 150 -14.62 38.46 -20.95
C LYS A 150 -14.54 39.83 -21.63
N ALA A 151 -14.64 40.90 -20.85
CA ALA A 151 -14.57 42.27 -21.36
C ALA A 151 -13.18 42.63 -21.90
N ALA A 152 -12.11 42.10 -21.30
CA ALA A 152 -10.75 42.31 -21.80
C ALA A 152 -10.55 41.70 -23.20
N ARG A 153 -11.05 40.48 -23.43
CA ARG A 153 -11.03 39.81 -24.74
C ARG A 153 -11.85 40.57 -25.78
N GLU A 154 -13.04 41.04 -25.41
CA GLU A 154 -13.91 41.83 -26.29
C GLU A 154 -13.23 43.14 -26.74
N ARG A 155 -12.54 43.83 -25.82
CA ARG A 155 -11.80 45.07 -26.12
C ARG A 155 -10.61 44.84 -27.05
N VAL A 156 -9.78 43.84 -26.76
CA VAL A 156 -8.56 43.56 -27.54
C VAL A 156 -8.91 42.99 -28.92
N GLY A 157 -9.91 42.11 -28.97
CA GLY A 157 -10.40 41.48 -30.19
C GLY A 157 -9.29 40.82 -31.01
N ALA A 158 -9.32 41.05 -32.33
CA ALA A 158 -8.40 40.45 -33.29
C ALA A 158 -6.92 40.83 -33.09
N LYS A 159 -6.61 41.91 -32.35
CA LYS A 159 -5.21 42.31 -32.08
C LYS A 159 -4.44 41.21 -31.35
N LEU A 160 -5.14 40.36 -30.59
CA LEU A 160 -4.53 39.28 -29.82
C LEU A 160 -3.79 38.26 -30.71
N ALA A 161 -4.18 38.11 -31.98
CA ALA A 161 -3.50 37.24 -32.95
C ALA A 161 -2.08 37.70 -33.32
N ASN A 162 -1.68 38.92 -32.93
CA ASN A 162 -0.31 39.42 -33.05
C ASN A 162 0.65 38.84 -32.00
N ILE A 163 0.09 38.26 -30.92
CA ILE A 163 0.84 37.76 -29.79
C ILE A 163 0.92 36.23 -29.87
N THR A 164 2.13 35.72 -29.71
CA THR A 164 2.44 34.30 -29.59
C THR A 164 2.73 33.97 -28.14
N ILE A 165 1.99 32.99 -27.61
CA ILE A 165 2.17 32.45 -26.26
C ILE A 165 2.73 31.04 -26.39
N ALA A 166 3.90 30.80 -25.80
CA ALA A 166 4.43 29.45 -25.63
C ALA A 166 3.79 28.81 -24.40
N HIS A 167 3.16 27.66 -24.60
CA HIS A 167 2.56 26.85 -23.54
C HIS A 167 3.46 25.65 -23.28
N LEU A 168 4.21 25.71 -22.18
CA LEU A 168 5.16 24.68 -21.77
C LEU A 168 4.51 23.80 -20.71
N ASP A 169 4.05 22.62 -21.10
CA ASP A 169 3.28 21.73 -20.22
C ASP A 169 3.44 20.23 -20.57
N THR A 170 2.55 19.37 -20.07
CA THR A 170 2.52 17.91 -20.35
C THR A 170 2.03 17.55 -21.75
N GLY A 171 1.60 18.55 -22.53
CA GLY A 171 1.03 18.39 -23.86
C GLY A 171 -0.41 18.91 -23.91
N PHE A 172 -1.15 18.53 -24.94
CA PHE A 172 -2.55 18.91 -25.11
C PHE A 172 -3.36 17.81 -25.81
N ASP A 173 -4.68 17.86 -25.64
CA ASP A 173 -5.64 17.00 -26.33
C ASP A 173 -6.08 17.63 -27.67
N PRO A 174 -5.73 17.05 -28.84
CA PRO A 174 -6.18 17.54 -30.15
C PRO A 174 -7.68 17.32 -30.41
N GLY A 175 -8.33 16.43 -29.67
CA GLY A 175 -9.75 16.09 -29.81
C GLY A 175 -10.69 16.96 -28.96
N HIS A 176 -10.17 17.73 -28.00
CA HIS A 176 -10.98 18.50 -27.08
C HIS A 176 -11.58 19.78 -27.71
N GLN A 177 -12.83 20.10 -27.41
CA GLN A 177 -13.51 21.27 -28.01
C GLN A 177 -12.88 22.62 -27.64
N THR A 178 -12.19 22.69 -26.50
CA THR A 178 -11.49 23.91 -26.05
C THR A 178 -10.18 24.13 -26.81
N LEU A 179 -9.80 23.29 -27.77
CA LEU A 179 -8.59 23.46 -28.55
C LEU A 179 -8.49 24.87 -29.15
N PRO A 180 -7.42 25.64 -28.84
CA PRO A 180 -7.29 27.01 -29.32
C PRO A 180 -7.28 27.10 -30.84
N SER A 181 -8.02 28.06 -31.39
CA SER A 181 -8.06 28.28 -32.84
C SER A 181 -6.72 28.74 -33.43
N GLY A 182 -5.88 29.40 -32.63
CA GLY A 182 -4.56 29.89 -33.02
C GLY A 182 -3.40 28.92 -32.76
N LEU A 183 -3.67 27.61 -32.61
CA LEU A 183 -2.63 26.63 -32.30
C LEU A 183 -1.63 26.46 -33.46
N LEU A 184 -0.34 26.62 -33.18
CA LEU A 184 0.76 26.52 -34.13
C LEU A 184 1.25 25.07 -34.25
N THR A 185 0.41 24.17 -34.74
CA THR A 185 0.70 22.72 -34.85
C THR A 185 1.96 22.42 -35.66
N ALA A 186 2.26 23.20 -36.70
CA ALA A 186 3.48 23.04 -37.51
C ALA A 186 4.78 23.39 -36.76
N GLN A 187 4.68 24.11 -35.64
CA GLN A 187 5.81 24.54 -34.81
C GLN A 187 5.79 23.85 -33.44
N GLN A 188 4.89 22.89 -33.21
CA GLN A 188 4.82 22.17 -31.95
C GLN A 188 6.14 21.42 -31.67
N ARG A 189 6.49 21.28 -30.40
CA ARG A 189 7.74 20.65 -30.01
C ARG A 189 7.59 19.74 -28.80
N ASN A 190 8.26 18.60 -28.85
CA ASN A 190 8.34 17.63 -27.77
C ASN A 190 9.79 17.44 -27.36
N PHE A 191 10.08 17.67 -26.09
CA PHE A 191 11.39 17.46 -25.46
C PHE A 191 11.40 16.22 -24.55
N VAL A 192 10.29 15.48 -24.49
CA VAL A 192 10.17 14.22 -23.77
C VAL A 192 10.50 13.07 -24.71
N ASP A 193 11.27 12.11 -24.24
CA ASP A 193 11.56 10.86 -24.97
C ASP A 193 10.44 9.84 -24.71
N ASP A 194 9.35 9.95 -25.47
CA ASP A 194 8.17 9.09 -25.38
C ASP A 194 7.90 8.27 -26.65
N GLY A 195 8.85 8.26 -27.59
CA GLY A 195 8.74 7.55 -28.86
C GLY A 195 7.82 8.19 -29.91
N THR A 196 7.22 9.35 -29.64
CA THR A 196 6.27 10.02 -30.57
C THR A 196 6.94 11.04 -31.49
N GLY A 197 8.23 11.29 -31.25
CA GLY A 197 9.07 12.18 -32.04
C GLY A 197 9.02 13.65 -31.59
N PRO A 198 10.03 14.44 -31.95
CA PRO A 198 10.24 15.78 -31.39
C PRO A 198 9.25 16.84 -31.89
N ASN A 199 8.39 16.54 -32.87
CA ASN A 199 7.43 17.47 -33.46
C ASN A 199 5.97 17.09 -33.10
N ASN A 200 5.76 16.42 -31.96
CA ASN A 200 4.46 15.96 -31.51
C ASN A 200 4.24 16.32 -30.03
N ALA A 201 3.61 17.47 -29.76
CA ALA A 201 3.36 17.95 -28.41
C ALA A 201 2.00 17.48 -27.84
N THR A 202 1.33 16.52 -28.48
CA THR A 202 0.13 15.90 -27.93
C THR A 202 0.46 15.14 -26.64
N ASP A 203 -0.48 15.11 -25.71
CA ASP A 203 -0.36 14.34 -24.48
C ASP A 203 -0.68 12.86 -24.73
N HIS A 204 0.35 12.01 -24.69
CA HIS A 204 0.27 10.56 -24.93
C HIS A 204 0.40 9.72 -23.66
N ALA A 205 0.28 10.31 -22.46
CA ALA A 205 0.40 9.52 -21.23
C ALA A 205 -0.74 8.47 -21.14
N PRO A 206 -0.47 7.20 -20.75
CA PRO A 206 -1.47 6.14 -20.73
C PRO A 206 -2.59 6.38 -19.70
N ALA A 207 -3.82 5.98 -20.03
CA ALA A 207 -4.96 6.00 -19.10
C ALA A 207 -4.79 4.98 -17.97
N GLY A 208 -5.16 5.34 -16.74
CA GLY A 208 -5.41 4.36 -15.66
C GLY A 208 -4.28 4.12 -14.64
N THR A 209 -3.20 4.90 -14.63
CA THR A 209 -2.29 4.93 -13.48
C THR A 209 -2.73 6.04 -12.51
N LEU A 210 -3.09 5.72 -11.26
CA LEU A 210 -3.48 6.72 -10.23
C LEU A 210 -2.41 7.80 -9.95
N THR A 211 -1.20 7.63 -10.50
CA THR A 211 -0.07 8.56 -10.42
C THR A 211 0.23 9.35 -11.70
N SER A 212 -0.52 9.17 -12.80
CA SER A 212 -0.34 9.95 -14.04
C SER A 212 -1.21 11.20 -14.06
N ASN A 213 -0.60 12.40 -14.05
CA ASN A 213 -1.27 13.67 -14.33
C ASN A 213 -1.58 13.85 -15.83
N ARG A 214 -2.15 12.83 -16.46
CA ARG A 214 -2.59 12.88 -17.84
C ARG A 214 -3.62 14.01 -18.00
N GLY A 215 -3.46 14.87 -18.99
CA GLY A 215 -4.40 15.96 -19.24
C GLY A 215 -4.14 17.27 -18.49
N HIS A 216 -3.09 17.36 -17.66
CA HIS A 216 -2.75 18.62 -16.98
C HIS A 216 -2.55 19.78 -17.98
N GLY A 217 -1.77 19.56 -19.03
CA GLY A 217 -1.56 20.56 -20.07
C GLY A 217 -2.84 20.91 -20.85
N THR A 218 -3.75 19.96 -21.06
CA THR A 218 -5.09 20.24 -21.62
C THR A 218 -5.90 21.16 -20.71
N GLY A 219 -5.90 20.90 -19.40
CA GLY A 219 -6.53 21.73 -18.38
C GLY A 219 -5.98 23.15 -18.34
N THR A 220 -4.65 23.32 -18.23
CA THR A 220 -4.01 24.66 -18.18
C THR A 220 -4.15 25.41 -19.51
N LEU A 221 -4.10 24.71 -20.65
CA LEU A 221 -4.33 25.31 -21.96
C LEU A 221 -5.76 25.84 -22.11
N SER A 222 -6.74 25.14 -21.54
CA SER A 222 -8.14 25.56 -21.54
C SER A 222 -8.34 26.88 -20.81
N LEU A 223 -7.65 27.10 -19.69
CA LEU A 223 -7.65 28.37 -18.95
C LEU A 223 -6.85 29.47 -19.66
N LEU A 224 -5.78 29.10 -20.38
CA LEU A 224 -4.93 30.05 -21.09
C LEU A 224 -5.62 30.59 -22.34
N ALA A 225 -6.07 29.70 -23.22
CA ALA A 225 -6.53 30.02 -24.57
C ALA A 225 -7.68 29.12 -25.06
N GLY A 226 -8.39 28.46 -24.13
CA GLY A 226 -9.52 27.59 -24.43
C GLY A 226 -10.58 28.27 -25.30
N ASN A 227 -10.98 27.57 -26.36
CA ASN A 227 -11.94 28.04 -27.35
C ASN A 227 -13.37 28.15 -26.79
N LYS A 228 -14.30 28.64 -27.62
CA LYS A 228 -15.72 28.70 -27.28
C LYS A 228 -16.32 27.32 -27.07
N LEU A 229 -17.19 27.21 -26.08
CA LEU A 229 -18.09 26.07 -25.96
C LEU A 229 -19.31 26.27 -26.85
N ASP A 230 -19.98 25.19 -27.23
CA ASP A 230 -21.17 25.21 -28.09
C ASP A 230 -22.50 25.26 -27.32
N GLY A 231 -22.44 25.45 -25.99
CA GLY A 231 -23.60 25.42 -25.09
C GLY A 231 -24.11 24.01 -24.76
N THR A 232 -23.47 22.96 -25.25
CA THR A 232 -23.86 21.55 -25.04
C THR A 232 -22.90 20.78 -24.13
N SER A 233 -21.87 21.45 -23.60
CA SER A 233 -20.94 20.85 -22.65
C SER A 233 -21.68 20.44 -21.37
N PRO A 234 -21.46 19.23 -20.83
CA PRO A 234 -22.12 18.75 -19.63
C PRO A 234 -22.00 19.77 -18.49
N HIS A 235 -23.09 20.07 -17.79
CA HIS A 235 -23.14 21.02 -16.66
C HIS A 235 -22.75 22.48 -16.97
N TRP A 236 -22.59 22.84 -18.25
CA TRP A 236 -22.41 24.22 -18.73
C TRP A 236 -23.57 24.67 -19.63
N PRO A 237 -24.85 24.55 -19.21
CA PRO A 237 -26.00 24.75 -20.09
C PRO A 237 -26.03 26.19 -20.64
N GLY A 238 -26.02 26.30 -21.98
CA GLY A 238 -26.12 27.59 -22.67
C GLY A 238 -24.86 28.46 -22.63
N PHE A 239 -23.76 28.01 -22.01
CA PHE A 239 -22.49 28.73 -22.05
C PHE A 239 -21.86 28.60 -23.44
N SER A 240 -21.74 29.72 -24.16
CA SER A 240 -21.25 29.78 -25.54
C SER A 240 -20.10 30.78 -25.74
N ASP A 241 -19.44 31.16 -24.63
CA ASP A 241 -18.27 32.03 -24.63
C ASP A 241 -16.97 31.20 -24.57
N PHE A 242 -15.83 31.86 -24.70
CA PHE A 242 -14.51 31.28 -24.55
C PHE A 242 -14.24 30.91 -23.09
N VAL A 243 -13.62 29.75 -22.87
CA VAL A 243 -13.12 29.32 -21.55
C VAL A 243 -11.83 30.07 -21.19
N GLY A 244 -10.89 30.20 -22.13
CA GLY A 244 -9.55 30.72 -21.84
C GLY A 244 -9.42 32.24 -21.86
N GLY A 245 -8.46 32.79 -21.13
CA GLY A 245 -8.24 34.23 -21.05
C GLY A 245 -7.76 34.90 -22.35
N ALA A 246 -7.00 34.19 -23.20
CA ALA A 246 -6.39 34.70 -24.42
C ALA A 246 -6.61 33.77 -25.66
N PRO A 247 -7.87 33.50 -26.05
CA PRO A 247 -8.22 32.43 -26.99
C PRO A 247 -7.92 32.74 -28.47
N LEU A 248 -7.66 34.00 -28.81
CA LEU A 248 -7.31 34.45 -30.17
C LEU A 248 -5.80 34.64 -30.35
N ALA A 249 -4.99 34.34 -29.33
CA ALA A 249 -3.54 34.38 -29.45
C ALA A 249 -3.03 33.21 -30.30
N LYS A 250 -1.84 33.36 -30.87
CA LYS A 250 -1.11 32.21 -31.43
C LYS A 250 -0.55 31.39 -30.28
N ILE A 251 -0.83 30.10 -30.25
CA ILE A 251 -0.35 29.21 -29.19
C ILE A 251 0.72 28.29 -29.75
N LEU A 252 1.93 28.35 -29.17
CA LEU A 252 3.02 27.43 -29.47
C LEU A 252 3.04 26.33 -28.40
N PRO A 253 2.55 25.11 -28.69
CA PRO A 253 2.55 24.01 -27.74
C PRO A 253 3.95 23.39 -27.64
N VAL A 254 4.49 23.33 -26.43
CA VAL A 254 5.81 22.79 -26.13
C VAL A 254 5.69 21.78 -24.99
N ARG A 255 5.85 20.50 -25.29
CA ARG A 255 5.81 19.44 -24.30
C ARG A 255 7.19 19.26 -23.66
N ILE A 256 7.29 19.53 -22.36
CA ILE A 256 8.57 19.48 -21.61
C ILE A 256 8.59 18.43 -20.50
N ALA A 257 7.45 17.82 -20.20
CA ALA A 257 7.32 16.74 -19.23
C ALA A 257 6.30 15.69 -19.70
N ASP A 258 6.51 14.44 -19.31
CA ASP A 258 5.45 13.44 -19.32
C ASP A 258 4.44 13.80 -18.23
N TRP A 259 4.91 14.05 -17.00
CA TRP A 259 4.08 14.36 -15.84
C TRP A 259 4.57 15.66 -15.16
N VAL A 260 3.68 16.42 -14.50
CA VAL A 260 4.03 17.66 -13.76
C VAL A 260 5.13 17.43 -12.69
N VAL A 261 5.27 16.17 -12.26
CA VAL A 261 6.15 15.69 -11.19
C VAL A 261 7.28 14.80 -11.74
N ARG A 262 7.57 14.84 -13.05
CA ARG A 262 8.65 14.06 -13.68
C ARG A 262 9.37 14.89 -14.75
N LEU A 263 9.82 16.06 -14.34
CA LEU A 263 10.50 17.07 -15.17
C LEU A 263 12.01 17.07 -14.90
N THR A 264 12.79 17.38 -15.93
CA THR A 264 14.24 17.63 -15.81
C THR A 264 14.56 19.09 -16.08
N THR A 265 15.67 19.58 -15.53
CA THR A 265 16.17 20.92 -15.81
C THR A 265 16.47 21.09 -17.30
N GLY A 266 17.05 20.07 -17.93
CA GLY A 266 17.37 20.09 -19.36
C GLY A 266 16.15 20.37 -20.25
N THR A 267 15.02 19.70 -20.01
CA THR A 267 13.80 19.90 -20.82
C THR A 267 13.15 21.27 -20.60
N MET A 268 13.20 21.83 -19.37
CA MET A 268 12.78 23.22 -19.12
C MET A 268 13.62 24.21 -19.91
N VAL A 269 14.95 24.05 -19.87
CA VAL A 269 15.90 24.92 -20.59
C VAL A 269 15.63 24.89 -22.10
N GLN A 270 15.47 23.69 -22.67
CA GLN A 270 15.16 23.53 -24.09
C GLN A 270 13.81 24.16 -24.46
N GLY A 271 12.79 24.00 -23.61
CA GLY A 271 11.47 24.61 -23.83
C GLY A 271 11.49 26.13 -23.81
N ILE A 272 12.16 26.73 -22.82
CA ILE A 272 12.29 28.19 -22.70
C ILE A 272 13.07 28.75 -23.89
N ASP A 273 14.16 28.10 -24.27
CA ASP A 273 14.96 28.54 -25.40
C ASP A 273 14.21 28.39 -26.73
N TYR A 274 13.46 27.30 -26.91
CA TYR A 274 12.63 27.10 -28.09
C TYR A 274 11.55 28.18 -28.22
N ALA A 275 10.86 28.51 -27.13
CA ALA A 275 9.88 29.61 -27.10
C ALA A 275 10.51 30.94 -27.55
N ARG A 276 11.72 31.24 -27.06
CA ARG A 276 12.49 32.42 -27.47
C ARG A 276 12.87 32.37 -28.95
N GLN A 277 13.36 31.24 -29.44
CA GLN A 277 13.75 31.05 -30.84
C GLN A 277 12.57 31.18 -31.81
N GLN A 278 11.39 30.70 -31.42
CA GLN A 278 10.15 30.87 -32.19
C GLN A 278 9.53 32.27 -32.03
N GLY A 279 10.17 33.16 -31.26
CA GLY A 279 9.72 34.55 -31.10
C GLY A 279 8.44 34.68 -30.29
N ALA A 280 8.19 33.81 -29.33
CA ALA A 280 7.07 33.97 -28.38
C ALA A 280 7.24 35.26 -27.57
N GLN A 281 6.14 35.98 -27.33
CA GLN A 281 6.13 37.17 -26.48
C GLN A 281 5.83 36.82 -25.02
N VAL A 282 5.06 35.75 -24.80
CA VAL A 282 4.66 35.27 -23.47
C VAL A 282 4.96 33.79 -23.38
N LEU A 283 5.38 33.34 -22.20
CA LEU A 283 5.59 31.96 -21.86
C LEU A 283 4.75 31.63 -20.62
N SER A 284 3.91 30.60 -20.72
CA SER A 284 3.14 30.05 -19.61
C SER A 284 3.68 28.66 -19.30
N MET A 285 4.13 28.44 -18.06
CA MET A 285 4.64 27.15 -17.61
C MET A 285 4.11 26.81 -16.22
N SER A 286 3.17 25.87 -16.17
CA SER A 286 2.44 25.49 -14.95
C SER A 286 3.15 24.38 -14.16
N MET A 287 4.47 24.50 -14.02
CA MET A 287 5.33 23.56 -13.29
C MET A 287 6.58 24.27 -12.78
N GLY A 288 7.31 23.62 -11.87
CA GLY A 288 8.53 24.17 -11.31
C GLY A 288 9.42 23.10 -10.69
N GLY A 289 10.61 23.52 -10.29
CA GLY A 289 11.72 22.66 -9.99
C GLY A 289 12.87 23.27 -9.21
N LEU A 290 14.04 22.67 -9.39
CA LEU A 290 15.27 23.01 -8.69
C LEU A 290 15.98 24.23 -9.29
N ALA A 291 16.73 24.94 -8.43
CA ALA A 291 17.72 25.93 -8.85
C ALA A 291 18.76 25.28 -9.78
N SER A 292 19.19 26.01 -10.78
CA SER A 292 20.13 25.52 -11.80
C SER A 292 20.79 26.70 -12.50
N GLN A 293 22.08 26.58 -12.79
CA GLN A 293 22.81 27.55 -13.60
C GLN A 293 22.34 27.53 -15.07
N ALA A 294 22.05 26.36 -15.63
CA ALA A 294 21.53 26.26 -17.00
C ALA A 294 20.15 26.96 -17.13
N LEU A 295 19.28 26.77 -16.14
CA LEU A 295 17.98 27.41 -16.07
C LEU A 295 18.10 28.94 -15.89
N VAL A 296 19.05 29.41 -15.08
CA VAL A 296 19.37 30.83 -14.94
C VAL A 296 19.77 31.45 -16.28
N ASP A 297 20.64 30.79 -17.04
CA ASP A 297 21.08 31.28 -18.34
C ASP A 297 19.91 31.34 -19.34
N ALA A 298 19.04 30.32 -19.36
CA ALA A 298 17.84 30.31 -20.21
C ALA A 298 16.87 31.44 -19.85
N VAL A 299 16.58 31.64 -18.55
CA VAL A 299 15.71 32.69 -18.03
C VAL A 299 16.28 34.07 -18.34
N ASN A 300 17.58 34.27 -18.12
CA ASN A 300 18.22 35.53 -18.43
C ASN A 300 18.14 35.83 -19.92
N LEU A 301 18.47 34.85 -20.79
CA LEU A 301 18.41 35.02 -22.23
C LEU A 301 16.98 35.32 -22.73
N ALA A 302 15.97 34.60 -22.23
CA ALA A 302 14.57 34.85 -22.55
C ALA A 302 14.12 36.26 -22.11
N TYR A 303 14.55 36.71 -20.92
CA TYR A 303 14.30 38.06 -20.43
C TYR A 303 14.93 39.14 -21.33
N GLU A 304 16.19 38.96 -21.72
CA GLU A 304 16.88 39.88 -22.63
C GLU A 304 16.20 39.96 -24.01
N HIS A 305 15.55 38.86 -24.45
CA HIS A 305 14.76 38.78 -25.68
C HIS A 305 13.31 39.26 -25.53
N GLY A 306 12.89 39.70 -24.34
CA GLY A 306 11.57 40.29 -24.13
C GLY A 306 10.43 39.28 -23.99
N VAL A 307 10.73 38.04 -23.58
CA VAL A 307 9.72 37.00 -23.31
C VAL A 307 9.18 37.17 -21.89
N VAL A 308 7.88 37.44 -21.75
CA VAL A 308 7.21 37.50 -20.45
C VAL A 308 6.98 36.09 -19.93
N MET A 309 7.79 35.65 -18.97
CA MET A 309 7.68 34.32 -18.38
C MET A 309 6.77 34.36 -17.15
N VAL A 310 5.72 33.54 -17.16
CA VAL A 310 4.77 33.35 -16.06
C VAL A 310 4.77 31.88 -15.67
N THR A 311 5.08 31.59 -14.42
CA THR A 311 5.23 30.21 -13.94
C THR A 311 4.58 30.00 -12.58
N ALA A 312 4.14 28.77 -12.31
CA ALA A 312 3.44 28.42 -11.08
C ALA A 312 4.32 28.66 -9.84
N ALA A 313 3.74 29.25 -8.80
CA ALA A 313 4.44 29.44 -7.52
C ALA A 313 4.81 28.10 -6.85
N GLY A 314 4.12 27.01 -7.15
CA GLY A 314 4.25 25.71 -6.50
C GLY A 314 3.09 25.43 -5.55
N ASN A 315 2.94 24.19 -5.11
CA ASN A 315 1.91 23.78 -4.16
C ASN A 315 2.53 22.98 -3.00
N ASN A 316 1.87 23.01 -1.84
CA ASN A 316 2.28 22.30 -0.63
C ASN A 316 1.07 21.66 0.09
N PHE A 317 1.36 20.69 0.97
CA PHE A 317 0.37 19.97 1.78
C PHE A 317 0.72 20.05 3.27
N THR A 318 0.80 21.25 3.84
CA THR A 318 1.05 21.54 5.28
C THR A 318 2.35 20.99 5.92
N VAL A 319 2.99 19.94 5.38
CA VAL A 319 4.22 19.29 5.89
C VAL A 319 5.42 19.42 4.95
N THR A 320 5.23 19.97 3.75
CA THR A 320 6.28 20.23 2.75
C THR A 320 6.63 21.72 2.68
N PRO A 321 7.82 22.09 2.16
CA PRO A 321 8.21 23.47 1.90
C PRO A 321 7.12 24.33 1.27
N SER A 322 6.83 25.50 1.85
CA SER A 322 5.74 26.40 1.44
C SER A 322 6.20 27.56 0.54
N SER A 323 7.49 27.64 0.23
CA SER A 323 8.10 28.75 -0.52
C SER A 323 8.03 28.58 -2.04
N ILE A 324 8.08 29.69 -2.79
CA ILE A 324 7.99 29.69 -4.26
C ILE A 324 9.11 28.84 -4.88
N VAL A 325 8.76 28.02 -5.88
CA VAL A 325 9.69 27.11 -6.60
C VAL A 325 10.37 27.78 -7.80
N TYR A 326 11.46 27.20 -8.34
CA TYR A 326 12.10 27.72 -9.55
C TYR A 326 11.38 27.22 -10.82
N PRO A 327 11.40 27.95 -11.96
CA PRO A 327 11.99 29.25 -12.16
C PRO A 327 11.13 30.40 -11.63
N ALA A 328 9.94 30.13 -11.08
CA ALA A 328 9.05 31.17 -10.55
C ALA A 328 9.72 32.05 -9.50
N ARG A 329 10.67 31.50 -8.73
CA ARG A 329 11.49 32.17 -7.73
C ARG A 329 12.53 33.14 -8.30
N TYR A 330 12.90 33.06 -9.57
CA TYR A 330 13.75 34.08 -10.20
C TYR A 330 12.97 35.39 -10.38
N ASN A 331 13.54 36.52 -9.98
CA ASN A 331 12.87 37.82 -10.09
C ASN A 331 12.55 38.25 -11.54
N ARG A 332 13.25 37.70 -12.53
CA ARG A 332 12.94 37.89 -13.96
C ARG A 332 11.72 37.10 -14.44
N VAL A 333 11.18 36.21 -13.60
CA VAL A 333 9.98 35.40 -13.85
C VAL A 333 8.85 35.90 -12.95
N LEU A 334 7.65 35.98 -13.50
CA LEU A 334 6.46 36.37 -12.76
C LEU A 334 5.85 35.11 -12.10
N ALA A 335 5.85 35.07 -10.77
CA ALA A 335 5.29 33.95 -10.02
C ALA A 335 3.76 34.09 -9.88
N ALA A 336 3.02 33.06 -10.26
CA ALA A 336 1.57 33.03 -10.13
C ALA A 336 1.16 32.36 -8.80
N CYS A 337 0.63 33.16 -7.87
CA CYS A 337 0.06 32.71 -6.59
C CYS A 337 -1.46 32.51 -6.70
N GLY A 338 -2.04 31.74 -5.77
CA GLY A 338 -3.46 31.37 -5.84
C GLY A 338 -4.38 32.20 -4.95
N VAL A 339 -5.54 32.60 -5.48
CA VAL A 339 -6.60 33.34 -4.77
C VAL A 339 -7.93 32.60 -4.89
N MET A 340 -8.59 32.31 -3.77
CA MET A 340 -9.86 31.58 -3.79
C MET A 340 -11.04 32.49 -4.18
N GLY A 341 -12.15 31.89 -4.59
CA GLY A 341 -13.36 32.63 -5.02
C GLY A 341 -13.95 33.56 -3.96
N ASP A 342 -13.71 33.30 -2.66
CA ASP A 342 -14.14 34.17 -1.56
C ASP A 342 -13.15 35.33 -1.27
N GLY A 343 -12.07 35.43 -2.03
CA GLY A 343 -11.04 36.44 -1.89
C GLY A 343 -9.96 36.13 -0.85
N ARG A 344 -9.95 34.96 -0.20
CA ARG A 344 -8.80 34.51 0.60
C ARG A 344 -7.64 34.05 -0.29
N ALA A 345 -6.43 34.00 0.26
CA ALA A 345 -5.31 33.32 -0.40
C ALA A 345 -5.57 31.81 -0.42
N TYR A 346 -5.09 31.11 -1.47
CA TYR A 346 -5.13 29.65 -1.56
C TYR A 346 -4.08 29.03 -0.60
N SER A 347 -4.30 29.22 0.70
CA SER A 347 -3.44 28.83 1.82
C SER A 347 -4.25 28.81 3.12
N GLY A 348 -3.75 28.18 4.17
CA GLY A 348 -4.47 28.01 5.43
C GLY A 348 -5.66 27.04 5.32
N LEU A 349 -5.57 26.05 4.43
CA LEU A 349 -6.55 24.97 4.25
C LEU A 349 -6.29 23.83 5.24
N ALA A 350 -7.25 22.92 5.37
CA ALA A 350 -7.15 21.79 6.29
C ALA A 350 -5.92 20.89 6.02
N LEU A 351 -5.50 20.14 7.04
CA LEU A 351 -4.40 19.18 6.93
C LEU A 351 -4.71 18.18 5.81
N GLY A 352 -3.74 17.94 4.93
CA GLY A 352 -3.91 17.03 3.78
C GLY A 352 -4.60 17.67 2.57
N THR A 353 -5.01 18.94 2.63
CA THR A 353 -5.53 19.68 1.46
C THR A 353 -4.41 20.43 0.74
N MET A 354 -4.39 20.34 -0.60
CA MET A 354 -3.43 21.06 -1.44
C MET A 354 -3.59 22.57 -1.30
N GLN A 355 -2.48 23.28 -1.17
CA GLN A 355 -2.46 24.74 -1.03
C GLN A 355 -1.35 25.34 -1.91
N GLY A 356 -1.46 26.61 -2.27
CA GLY A 356 -0.47 27.31 -3.09
C GLY A 356 0.71 27.83 -2.26
N ASN A 357 1.91 27.76 -2.84
CA ASN A 357 3.11 28.34 -2.26
C ASN A 357 3.10 29.87 -2.39
N TYR A 358 3.72 30.52 -1.42
CA TYR A 358 3.96 31.96 -1.41
C TYR A 358 5.24 32.26 -0.65
N GLY A 359 5.77 33.46 -0.82
CA GLY A 359 7.03 33.87 -0.21
C GLY A 359 8.28 33.25 -0.88
N PRO A 360 9.48 33.64 -0.42
CA PRO A 360 9.72 34.56 0.68
C PRO A 360 9.38 36.01 0.33
N ALA A 361 9.36 36.91 1.33
CA ALA A 361 8.91 38.29 1.18
C ALA A 361 9.68 39.06 0.08
N SER A 362 10.98 38.83 -0.06
CA SER A 362 11.82 39.36 -1.13
C SER A 362 11.30 39.02 -2.53
N LYS A 363 10.72 37.83 -2.72
CA LYS A 363 10.18 37.38 -4.01
C LYS A 363 8.80 37.94 -4.33
N MET A 364 8.01 38.27 -3.31
CA MET A 364 6.63 38.74 -3.48
C MET A 364 6.53 40.06 -4.27
N ALA A 365 7.63 40.80 -4.41
CA ALA A 365 7.73 41.96 -5.28
C ALA A 365 7.46 41.64 -6.77
N THR A 366 7.67 40.39 -7.19
CA THR A 366 7.49 39.93 -8.58
C THR A 366 6.49 38.77 -8.70
N ALA A 367 5.59 38.64 -7.73
CA ALA A 367 4.48 37.69 -7.72
C ALA A 367 3.13 38.38 -7.96
N LEU A 368 2.15 37.64 -8.49
CA LEU A 368 0.78 38.11 -8.72
C LEU A 368 -0.23 36.98 -8.46
N GLY A 369 -1.40 37.32 -7.93
CA GLY A 369 -2.49 36.37 -7.71
C GLY A 369 -3.44 36.23 -8.87
N ALA A 370 -3.86 35.00 -9.15
CA ALA A 370 -5.04 34.71 -9.96
C ALA A 370 -5.90 33.62 -9.32
N TYR A 371 -7.12 33.44 -9.82
CA TYR A 371 -8.13 32.65 -9.13
C TYR A 371 -7.89 31.14 -9.23
N THR A 372 -7.95 30.45 -8.08
CA THR A 372 -7.83 28.99 -7.87
C THR A 372 -8.16 28.70 -6.40
N PRO A 373 -8.71 27.54 -6.02
CA PRO A 373 -9.10 26.38 -6.83
C PRO A 373 -10.50 26.59 -7.43
N ASN A 374 -11.09 25.51 -7.92
CA ASN A 374 -12.47 25.46 -8.41
C ASN A 374 -12.73 26.29 -9.66
N VAL A 375 -11.74 26.40 -10.55
CA VAL A 375 -11.85 27.08 -11.85
C VAL A 375 -12.00 26.06 -13.00
N PRO A 376 -12.38 26.49 -14.22
CA PRO A 376 -12.57 25.57 -15.34
C PRO A 376 -11.34 24.70 -15.65
N TRP A 377 -11.56 23.42 -15.97
CA TRP A 377 -10.50 22.48 -16.30
C TRP A 377 -10.96 21.50 -17.38
N ALA A 378 -10.36 21.53 -18.57
CA ALA A 378 -10.72 20.59 -19.64
C ALA A 378 -10.18 19.18 -19.37
N GLU A 379 -11.05 18.17 -19.45
CA GLU A 379 -10.70 16.77 -19.26
C GLU A 379 -10.17 16.17 -20.58
N ILE A 380 -8.99 15.56 -20.54
CA ILE A 380 -8.37 14.90 -21.69
C ILE A 380 -9.18 13.68 -22.16
N ASP A 381 -9.20 13.42 -23.47
CA ASP A 381 -10.00 12.40 -24.16
C ASP A 381 -11.52 12.61 -24.10
N CYS A 382 -11.98 13.61 -23.35
CA CYS A 382 -13.38 13.87 -23.11
C CYS A 382 -13.79 15.12 -23.87
N ARG A 383 -13.99 14.98 -25.18
CA ARG A 383 -14.19 16.08 -26.16
C ARG A 383 -15.01 17.30 -25.67
N LYS A 384 -16.02 17.09 -24.82
CA LYS A 384 -16.93 18.14 -24.36
C LYS A 384 -16.90 18.44 -22.85
N VAL A 385 -16.09 17.75 -22.06
CA VAL A 385 -16.13 17.87 -20.59
C VAL A 385 -15.16 18.96 -20.13
N VAL A 386 -15.68 19.94 -19.41
CA VAL A 386 -14.89 20.97 -18.75
C VAL A 386 -15.32 20.99 -17.31
N ASP A 387 -14.51 20.46 -16.43
CA ASP A 387 -14.74 20.38 -15.00
C ASP A 387 -14.64 21.75 -14.34
N MET A 388 -15.09 21.82 -13.10
CA MET A 388 -15.03 23.02 -12.26
C MET A 388 -14.18 22.81 -11.01
N ASP A 389 -13.34 21.77 -10.96
CA ASP A 389 -12.43 21.45 -9.84
C ASP A 389 -10.96 21.83 -10.11
N GLY A 390 -10.69 22.56 -11.20
CA GLY A 390 -9.36 23.03 -11.57
C GLY A 390 -8.68 23.76 -10.42
N SER A 391 -7.53 23.23 -9.98
CA SER A 391 -6.89 23.62 -8.72
C SER A 391 -5.36 23.76 -8.84
N GLY A 392 -4.73 24.27 -7.78
CA GLY A 392 -3.29 24.53 -7.75
C GLY A 392 -2.87 25.86 -8.37
N THR A 393 -1.64 26.28 -8.08
CA THR A 393 -1.04 27.48 -8.71
C THR A 393 -0.84 27.31 -10.22
N SER A 394 -0.87 26.08 -10.73
CA SER A 394 -0.96 25.76 -12.17
C SER A 394 -2.24 26.27 -12.83
N ALA A 395 -3.35 26.40 -12.11
CA ALA A 395 -4.59 26.99 -12.63
C ALA A 395 -4.55 28.53 -12.63
N ALA A 396 -3.78 29.14 -11.71
CA ALA A 396 -3.56 30.59 -11.66
C ALA A 396 -2.58 31.08 -12.75
N THR A 397 -1.55 30.30 -13.06
CA THR A 397 -0.50 30.60 -14.05
C THR A 397 -1.02 31.00 -15.45
N PRO A 398 -1.89 30.22 -16.11
CA PRO A 398 -2.38 30.54 -17.46
C PRO A 398 -3.21 31.82 -17.49
N GLN A 399 -3.89 32.16 -16.41
CA GLN A 399 -4.65 33.41 -16.30
C GLN A 399 -3.73 34.63 -16.29
N VAL A 400 -2.65 34.59 -15.51
CA VAL A 400 -1.68 35.70 -15.48
C VAL A 400 -0.97 35.85 -16.84
N ALA A 401 -0.61 34.73 -17.49
CA ALA A 401 -0.05 34.75 -18.84
C ALA A 401 -1.03 35.32 -19.88
N ALA A 402 -2.30 34.96 -19.81
CA ALA A 402 -3.34 35.49 -20.69
C ALA A 402 -3.50 37.01 -20.53
N ALA A 403 -3.47 37.53 -19.31
CA ALA A 403 -3.55 38.97 -19.06
C ALA A 403 -2.32 39.73 -19.60
N ALA A 404 -1.12 39.16 -19.47
CA ALA A 404 0.08 39.71 -20.09
C ALA A 404 -0.06 39.79 -21.63
N ALA A 405 -0.58 38.73 -22.25
CA ALA A 405 -0.80 38.67 -23.69
C ALA A 405 -1.85 39.70 -24.16
N LEU A 406 -2.96 39.84 -23.43
CA LEU A 406 -4.00 40.84 -23.72
C LEU A 406 -3.43 42.26 -23.65
N TRP A 407 -2.64 42.59 -22.63
CA TRP A 407 -2.03 43.91 -22.51
C TRP A 407 -1.02 44.19 -23.63
N LEU A 408 -0.15 43.21 -23.94
CA LEU A 408 0.79 43.32 -25.05
C LEU A 408 0.08 43.51 -26.39
N ALA A 409 -1.02 42.80 -26.62
CA ALA A 409 -1.80 42.89 -27.86
C ALA A 409 -2.45 44.27 -28.03
N GLU A 410 -3.05 44.81 -26.96
CA GLU A 410 -3.69 46.12 -26.99
C GLU A 410 -2.70 47.23 -27.33
N HIS A 411 -1.49 47.12 -26.77
CA HIS A 411 -0.46 48.16 -26.83
C HIS A 411 0.71 47.81 -27.75
N TRP A 412 0.53 46.81 -28.62
CA TRP A 412 1.61 46.22 -29.40
C TRP A 412 2.38 47.24 -30.23
N ASP A 413 1.65 48.19 -30.83
CA ASP A 413 2.24 49.22 -31.70
C ASP A 413 3.25 50.12 -31.02
N VAL A 414 3.12 50.31 -29.69
CA VAL A 414 4.07 51.07 -28.89
C VAL A 414 5.19 50.15 -28.39
N VAL A 415 4.85 49.06 -27.69
CA VAL A 415 5.84 48.24 -26.98
C VAL A 415 6.76 47.45 -27.91
N LYS A 416 6.35 47.17 -29.14
CA LYS A 416 7.22 46.55 -30.15
C LYS A 416 8.41 47.44 -30.53
N THR A 417 8.26 48.77 -30.40
CA THR A 417 9.26 49.78 -30.77
C THR A 417 10.23 50.14 -29.65
N TYR A 418 10.06 49.56 -28.46
CA TYR A 418 11.01 49.80 -27.37
C TYR A 418 12.44 49.44 -27.77
N PRO A 419 13.43 50.26 -27.39
CA PRO A 419 14.80 50.12 -27.88
C PRO A 419 15.48 48.83 -27.39
N GLN A 420 15.01 48.25 -26.28
CA GLN A 420 15.53 46.99 -25.75
C GLN A 420 14.36 46.04 -25.45
N PRO A 421 14.41 44.75 -25.86
CA PRO A 421 13.25 43.85 -25.75
C PRO A 421 12.77 43.60 -24.32
N TRP A 422 13.66 43.52 -23.33
CA TRP A 422 13.31 43.33 -21.91
C TRP A 422 12.34 44.41 -21.38
N MET A 423 12.33 45.60 -21.98
CA MET A 423 11.42 46.69 -21.59
C MET A 423 9.95 46.30 -21.72
N ARG A 424 9.62 45.39 -22.66
CA ARG A 424 8.26 44.88 -22.83
C ARG A 424 7.79 44.14 -21.58
N ILE A 425 8.68 43.38 -20.96
CA ILE A 425 8.40 42.59 -19.75
C ILE A 425 8.10 43.52 -18.58
N GLU A 426 8.95 44.53 -18.36
CA GLU A 426 8.75 45.47 -17.25
C GLU A 426 7.54 46.39 -17.45
N ALA A 427 7.21 46.71 -18.70
CA ALA A 427 5.99 47.45 -19.02
C ALA A 427 4.72 46.65 -18.69
N VAL A 428 4.66 45.38 -19.11
CA VAL A 428 3.58 44.44 -18.74
C VAL A 428 3.48 44.32 -17.23
N ARG A 429 4.61 44.09 -16.57
CA ARG A 429 4.68 43.90 -15.12
C ARG A 429 4.15 45.13 -14.38
N LYS A 430 4.57 46.34 -14.76
CA LYS A 430 4.03 47.58 -14.20
C LYS A 430 2.52 47.72 -14.43
N ALA A 431 2.02 47.39 -15.63
CA ALA A 431 0.60 47.47 -15.94
C ALA A 431 -0.24 46.54 -15.06
N LEU A 432 0.13 45.25 -15.03
CA LEU A 432 -0.55 44.24 -14.22
C LEU A 432 -0.48 44.62 -12.73
N PHE A 433 0.68 45.03 -12.23
CA PHE A 433 0.86 45.34 -10.82
C PHE A 433 0.16 46.64 -10.40
N ALA A 434 0.14 47.67 -11.25
CA ALA A 434 -0.52 48.93 -10.93
C ALA A 434 -2.05 48.77 -10.82
N LYS A 435 -2.62 47.83 -11.57
CA LYS A 435 -4.07 47.65 -11.71
C LYS A 435 -4.61 46.46 -10.91
N ALA A 436 -3.75 45.63 -10.36
CA ALA A 436 -4.15 44.54 -9.47
C ALA A 436 -4.84 45.04 -8.19
N LEU A 437 -5.85 44.31 -7.72
CA LEU A 437 -6.52 44.59 -6.46
C LEU A 437 -5.54 44.37 -5.30
N LYS A 438 -5.29 45.43 -4.55
CA LYS A 438 -4.37 45.41 -3.40
C LYS A 438 -4.96 44.80 -2.15
N SER A 439 -6.28 44.61 -2.10
CA SER A 439 -7.00 43.98 -1.00
C SER A 439 -8.26 43.32 -1.53
N THR A 440 -8.79 42.36 -0.78
CA THR A 440 -10.08 41.70 -1.03
C THR A 440 -11.00 41.89 0.18
N ALA A 441 -12.21 41.34 0.12
CA ALA A 441 -13.11 41.31 1.28
C ALA A 441 -12.55 40.50 2.47
N LYS A 442 -11.55 39.63 2.22
CA LYS A 442 -10.99 38.70 3.22
C LYS A 442 -9.50 38.86 3.48
N MET A 443 -8.80 39.66 2.68
CA MET A 443 -7.38 39.99 2.87
C MET A 443 -7.16 41.49 2.78
N ASN A 444 -6.50 42.05 3.80
CA ASN A 444 -6.05 43.44 3.75
C ASN A 444 -4.81 43.59 2.83
N ALA A 445 -4.31 44.82 2.67
CA ALA A 445 -3.19 45.08 1.78
C ALA A 445 -1.85 44.46 2.20
N ALA A 446 -1.62 44.30 3.51
CA ALA A 446 -0.41 43.67 4.02
C ALA A 446 -0.44 42.16 3.75
N GLU A 447 -1.54 41.49 4.09
CA GLU A 447 -1.73 40.05 3.84
C GLU A 447 -1.74 39.73 2.34
N THR A 448 -2.38 40.58 1.53
CA THR A 448 -2.35 40.44 0.07
C THR A 448 -0.91 40.52 -0.44
N LYS A 449 -0.11 41.47 0.07
CA LYS A 449 1.28 41.60 -0.31
C LYS A 449 2.13 40.39 0.08
N GLU A 450 1.88 39.85 1.27
CA GLU A 450 2.59 38.70 1.82
C GLU A 450 2.28 37.41 1.06
N LYS A 451 1.00 37.10 0.84
CA LYS A 451 0.57 35.80 0.31
C LYS A 451 0.38 35.79 -1.21
N ILE A 452 0.05 36.95 -1.79
CA ILE A 452 -0.36 37.08 -3.19
C ILE A 452 0.55 38.02 -4.01
N GLY A 453 1.43 38.77 -3.34
CA GLY A 453 2.42 39.63 -3.98
C GLY A 453 1.82 40.96 -4.42
N GLN A 454 1.80 41.24 -5.70
CA GLN A 454 1.38 42.56 -6.20
C GLN A 454 -0.14 42.73 -6.26
N GLY A 455 -0.92 41.75 -5.83
CA GLY A 455 -2.37 41.82 -5.74
C GLY A 455 -3.08 40.78 -6.59
N VAL A 456 -4.41 40.87 -6.62
CA VAL A 456 -5.27 39.97 -7.41
C VAL A 456 -5.45 40.53 -8.81
N LEU A 457 -5.24 39.68 -9.82
CA LEU A 457 -5.28 40.03 -11.25
C LEU A 457 -6.63 40.62 -11.70
N ARG A 458 -6.55 41.72 -12.46
CA ARG A 458 -7.67 42.39 -13.14
C ARG A 458 -7.31 42.68 -14.60
N ALA A 459 -7.71 41.80 -15.50
CA ALA A 459 -7.22 41.80 -16.89
C ALA A 459 -7.72 43.03 -17.68
N LEU A 460 -8.99 43.41 -17.53
CA LEU A 460 -9.54 44.59 -18.20
C LEU A 460 -8.91 45.87 -17.65
N ASP A 461 -8.84 46.01 -16.33
CA ASP A 461 -8.29 47.20 -15.68
C ASP A 461 -6.82 47.44 -16.06
N ALA A 462 -6.06 46.36 -16.30
CA ALA A 462 -4.69 46.43 -16.79
C ALA A 462 -4.58 47.10 -18.17
N LEU A 463 -5.55 46.88 -19.07
CA LEU A 463 -5.54 47.45 -20.42
C LEU A 463 -5.59 48.99 -20.45
N ASP A 464 -6.13 49.61 -19.40
CA ASP A 464 -6.16 51.08 -19.26
C ASP A 464 -4.81 51.68 -18.89
N PHE A 465 -3.88 50.86 -18.41
CA PHE A 465 -2.54 51.32 -18.09
C PHE A 465 -1.74 51.53 -19.37
N GLN A 466 -1.48 52.80 -19.71
CA GLN A 466 -0.70 53.17 -20.88
C GLN A 466 0.74 52.68 -20.78
N PRO A 467 1.37 52.26 -21.90
CA PRO A 467 2.76 51.84 -21.90
C PRO A 467 3.68 52.92 -21.31
N PRO A 468 4.49 52.61 -20.28
CA PRO A 468 5.43 53.56 -19.72
C PRO A 468 6.42 54.06 -20.77
N VAL A 469 6.93 55.28 -20.60
CA VAL A 469 8.07 55.76 -21.40
C VAL A 469 9.28 54.86 -21.15
N ALA A 470 10.02 54.51 -22.21
CA ALA A 470 11.14 53.56 -22.14
C ALA A 470 12.19 53.94 -21.07
N ALA A 471 12.46 55.23 -20.91
CA ALA A 471 13.40 55.75 -19.91
C ALA A 471 12.96 55.54 -18.44
N SER A 472 11.68 55.26 -18.19
CA SER A 472 11.15 55.00 -16.84
C SER A 472 11.20 53.52 -16.43
N LEU A 473 11.56 52.64 -17.36
CA LEU A 473 11.62 51.19 -17.12
C LEU A 473 13.00 50.83 -16.59
N THR A 474 13.02 50.07 -15.50
CA THR A 474 14.26 49.64 -14.85
C THR A 474 14.47 48.17 -15.15
N LYS A 475 15.62 47.84 -15.72
CA LYS A 475 16.02 46.47 -15.97
C LYS A 475 16.29 45.76 -14.65
N LEU A 476 15.77 44.55 -14.48
CA LEU A 476 16.06 43.77 -13.29
C LEU A 476 17.46 43.14 -13.33
N PRO A 477 18.07 42.94 -12.14
CA PRO A 477 19.29 42.16 -12.02
C PRO A 477 19.16 40.79 -12.68
N ALA A 478 20.29 40.24 -13.13
CA ALA A 478 20.33 38.87 -13.64
C ALA A 478 19.83 37.89 -12.56
N ALA A 479 19.13 36.85 -12.99
CA ALA A 479 18.84 35.71 -12.12
C ALA A 479 20.16 35.09 -11.66
N THR A 480 20.20 34.60 -10.43
CA THR A 480 21.35 33.93 -9.83
C THR A 480 21.01 32.47 -9.53
N TYR A 481 22.01 31.60 -9.58
CA TYR A 481 21.85 30.15 -9.39
C TYR A 481 21.85 29.74 -7.92
N THR A 482 22.24 30.67 -7.04
CA THR A 482 22.40 30.49 -5.61
C THR A 482 22.01 31.77 -4.89
N TRP A 483 21.91 31.69 -3.56
CA TRP A 483 21.75 32.87 -2.71
C TRP A 483 23.07 33.60 -2.49
N SER A 484 22.97 34.92 -2.44
CA SER A 484 24.11 35.84 -2.29
C SER A 484 24.92 35.61 -1.00
N TRP A 485 24.30 35.12 0.07
CA TRP A 485 25.03 34.83 1.32
C TRP A 485 25.86 33.54 1.23
N LEU A 486 25.49 32.59 0.35
CA LEU A 486 26.31 31.41 0.06
C LEU A 486 27.58 31.80 -0.72
N ASP A 487 27.61 32.97 -1.37
CA ASP A 487 28.83 33.47 -2.02
C ASP A 487 29.95 33.83 -1.04
N LEU A 488 29.63 33.96 0.25
CA LEU A 488 30.63 34.07 1.31
C LEU A 488 31.43 32.76 1.49
N LEU A 489 30.81 31.61 1.20
CA LEU A 489 31.49 30.30 1.12
C LEU A 489 32.25 30.17 -0.21
N THR A 490 31.80 30.85 -1.27
CA THR A 490 32.44 30.80 -2.59
C THR A 490 33.62 31.76 -2.78
N GLY A 491 33.85 32.67 -1.84
CA GLY A 491 35.06 33.48 -1.75
C GLY A 491 34.89 34.95 -2.11
N GLY A 492 33.68 35.51 -2.01
CA GLY A 492 33.39 36.92 -2.32
C GLY A 492 34.14 37.98 -1.50
N ASN A 493 34.87 37.60 -0.43
CA ASN A 493 35.62 38.53 0.43
C ASN A 493 37.15 38.35 0.41
N SER A 494 37.72 37.57 -0.53
CA SER A 494 39.17 37.51 -0.70
C SER A 494 39.66 38.61 -1.65
N LEU A 495 40.65 39.41 -1.23
CA LEU A 495 41.29 40.45 -2.05
C LEU A 495 41.98 39.89 -3.32
N VAL A 496 42.11 38.57 -3.42
CA VAL A 496 42.70 37.85 -4.57
C VAL A 496 41.68 36.84 -5.10
N ALA A 497 41.33 36.95 -6.38
CA ALA A 497 40.42 35.99 -7.02
C ALA A 497 41.02 34.57 -6.98
N PRO A 498 40.28 33.55 -6.51
CA PRO A 498 40.78 32.18 -6.49
C PRO A 498 41.02 31.66 -7.92
N PRO A 499 41.89 30.64 -8.11
CA PRO A 499 42.08 30.02 -9.40
C PRO A 499 40.74 29.56 -10.02
N PRO A 500 40.58 29.60 -11.36
CA PRO A 500 39.31 29.26 -12.02
C PRO A 500 38.71 27.89 -11.62
N ALA A 501 39.57 26.89 -11.38
CA ALA A 501 39.13 25.56 -10.95
C ALA A 501 38.49 25.58 -9.55
N THR A 502 39.11 26.29 -8.61
CA THR A 502 38.61 26.47 -7.24
C THR A 502 37.31 27.28 -7.24
N LEU A 503 37.21 28.31 -8.08
CA LEU A 503 35.98 29.08 -8.25
C LEU A 503 34.83 28.18 -8.74
N ARG A 504 35.03 27.39 -9.80
CA ARG A 504 34.02 26.45 -10.30
C ARG A 504 33.55 25.46 -9.22
N GLN A 505 34.48 24.86 -8.48
CA GLN A 505 34.14 23.92 -7.42
C GLN A 505 33.27 24.56 -6.33
N ARG A 506 33.59 25.80 -5.94
CA ARG A 506 32.79 26.54 -4.96
C ARG A 506 31.41 26.93 -5.48
N MET A 507 31.28 27.29 -6.76
CA MET A 507 29.96 27.52 -7.38
C MET A 507 29.10 26.26 -7.34
N MET A 508 29.68 25.08 -7.57
CA MET A 508 28.97 23.80 -7.43
C MET A 508 28.49 23.57 -6.00
N PHE A 509 29.30 23.86 -4.99
CA PHE A 509 28.89 23.76 -3.58
C PHE A 509 27.71 24.68 -3.26
N ALA A 510 27.74 25.93 -3.72
CA ALA A 510 26.65 26.87 -3.48
C ALA A 510 25.35 26.43 -4.16
N LEU A 511 25.43 25.92 -5.39
CA LEU A 511 24.28 25.38 -6.10
C LEU A 511 23.73 24.11 -5.42
N GLU A 512 24.60 23.18 -5.03
CA GLU A 512 24.23 21.95 -4.31
C GLU A 512 23.52 22.30 -2.99
N LEU A 513 24.08 23.22 -2.20
CA LEU A 513 23.45 23.71 -0.98
C LEU A 513 22.09 24.34 -1.26
N THR A 514 21.95 25.15 -2.30
CA THR A 514 20.66 25.77 -2.69
C THR A 514 19.62 24.72 -3.06
N GLN A 515 20.01 23.69 -3.81
CA GLN A 515 19.11 22.58 -4.17
C GLN A 515 18.67 21.76 -2.97
N MET A 516 19.55 21.56 -1.97
CA MET A 516 19.20 20.84 -0.73
C MET A 516 18.08 21.51 0.05
N ALA A 517 18.07 22.85 0.15
CA ALA A 517 17.00 23.56 0.84
C ALA A 517 15.63 23.35 0.21
N GLN A 518 15.56 23.03 -1.08
CA GLN A 518 14.29 22.81 -1.77
C GLN A 518 13.67 21.44 -1.47
N HIS A 519 14.45 20.50 -0.92
CA HIS A 519 14.00 19.14 -0.62
C HIS A 519 14.17 18.72 0.85
N THR A 520 14.84 19.53 1.67
CA THR A 520 15.05 19.26 3.10
C THR A 520 14.46 20.37 3.96
N VAL A 521 13.37 20.06 4.65
CA VAL A 521 12.61 21.00 5.51
C VAL A 521 13.50 21.70 6.55
N ALA A 522 14.41 20.96 7.20
CA ALA A 522 15.31 21.52 8.21
C ALA A 522 16.27 22.58 7.64
N ILE A 523 16.67 22.43 6.37
CA ILE A 523 17.55 23.37 5.67
C ILE A 523 16.75 24.59 5.23
N GLU A 524 15.55 24.40 4.65
CA GLU A 524 14.65 25.50 4.28
C GLU A 524 14.30 26.40 5.48
N GLN A 525 13.94 25.80 6.61
CA GLN A 525 13.49 26.52 7.80
C GLN A 525 14.63 27.22 8.57
N ALA A 526 15.89 26.93 8.24
CA ALA A 526 17.03 27.53 8.93
C ALA A 526 17.13 29.05 8.68
N ILE A 527 16.70 29.52 7.50
CA ILE A 527 16.70 30.92 7.09
C ILE A 527 15.35 31.28 6.47
N ALA A 528 14.62 32.21 7.10
CA ALA A 528 13.27 32.60 6.68
C ALA A 528 13.19 33.27 5.29
N ASP A 529 14.19 34.07 4.92
CA ASP A 529 14.30 34.67 3.58
C ASP A 529 15.75 34.55 3.12
N PRO A 530 16.13 33.43 2.49
CA PRO A 530 17.50 33.22 2.04
C PRO A 530 17.85 34.08 0.80
N ASP A 531 16.83 34.64 0.14
CA ASP A 531 16.96 35.57 -0.98
C ASP A 531 17.14 37.04 -0.52
N ALA A 532 17.06 37.30 0.80
CA ALA A 532 17.29 38.61 1.37
C ALA A 532 18.77 39.05 1.25
N ASP A 533 18.98 40.34 1.49
CA ASP A 533 20.32 40.91 1.63
C ASP A 533 21.17 40.06 2.60
N PRO A 534 22.39 39.61 2.21
CA PRO A 534 23.26 38.82 3.06
C PRO A 534 23.39 39.39 4.47
N ASP A 535 23.49 40.72 4.61
CA ASP A 535 23.68 41.39 5.91
C ASP A 535 22.48 41.18 6.86
N LYS A 536 21.32 40.79 6.33
CA LYS A 536 20.12 40.46 7.12
C LYS A 536 20.06 38.99 7.55
N VAL A 537 20.89 38.12 6.97
CA VAL A 537 20.98 36.71 7.36
C VAL A 537 22.03 36.56 8.45
N SER A 538 21.60 36.33 9.69
CA SER A 538 22.50 36.24 10.85
C SER A 538 23.49 35.07 10.74
N THR A 539 24.70 35.23 11.29
CA THR A 539 25.71 34.16 11.33
C THR A 539 25.17 32.87 11.98
N ALA A 540 24.33 32.99 13.01
CA ALA A 540 23.69 31.84 13.65
C ALA A 540 22.72 31.10 12.71
N ALA A 541 21.94 31.84 11.91
CA ALA A 541 21.06 31.23 10.91
C ALA A 541 21.85 30.54 9.79
N ARG A 542 22.95 31.15 9.33
CA ARG A 542 23.88 30.56 8.35
C ARG A 542 24.53 29.28 8.89
N ASN A 543 25.00 29.27 10.13
CA ASN A 543 25.60 28.08 10.73
C ASN A 543 24.59 26.94 10.88
N ARG A 544 23.37 27.23 11.37
CA ARG A 544 22.29 26.22 11.45
C ARG A 544 21.94 25.65 10.07
N TYR A 545 21.94 26.48 9.04
CA TYR A 545 21.73 26.04 7.67
C TYR A 545 22.81 25.03 7.24
N LEU A 546 24.08 25.33 7.48
CA LEU A 546 25.21 24.48 7.09
C LEU A 546 25.29 23.19 7.93
N GLU A 547 24.95 23.27 9.22
CA GLU A 547 24.82 22.10 10.10
C GLU A 547 23.69 21.18 9.62
N ALA A 548 22.52 21.74 9.30
CA ALA A 548 21.40 20.97 8.74
C ALA A 548 21.77 20.36 7.37
N ALA A 549 22.52 21.08 6.54
CA ALA A 549 23.03 20.55 5.28
C ALA A 549 23.99 19.37 5.48
N LEU A 550 24.90 19.43 6.45
CA LEU A 550 25.82 18.34 6.78
C LEU A 550 25.10 17.12 7.38
N ASP A 551 24.17 17.35 8.32
CA ASP A 551 23.54 16.30 9.12
C ASP A 551 22.35 15.64 8.40
N GLN A 552 21.59 16.39 7.61
CA GLN A 552 20.31 15.95 7.03
C GLN A 552 20.22 16.11 5.50
N GLY A 553 21.13 16.86 4.87
CA GLY A 553 21.07 17.22 3.45
C GLY A 553 21.67 16.21 2.47
N ASN A 554 22.29 15.12 2.97
CA ASN A 554 23.03 14.13 2.16
C ASN A 554 24.04 14.76 1.17
N PRO A 555 25.02 15.56 1.62
CA PRO A 555 25.96 16.25 0.73
C PRO A 555 26.90 15.32 -0.01
N SER A 556 27.28 15.74 -1.22
CA SER A 556 28.31 15.11 -2.05
C SER A 556 29.60 14.95 -1.25
N LYS A 557 30.44 13.97 -1.61
CA LYS A 557 31.69 13.73 -0.86
C LYS A 557 32.56 14.99 -0.77
N PRO A 558 32.74 15.78 -1.85
CA PRO A 558 33.51 17.02 -1.77
C PRO A 558 32.84 18.10 -0.93
N LEU A 559 31.51 18.26 -0.99
CA LEU A 559 30.78 19.22 -0.15
C LEU A 559 30.80 18.83 1.33
N ARG A 560 30.67 17.53 1.64
CA ARG A 560 30.78 17.01 3.01
C ARG A 560 32.12 17.37 3.64
N ALA A 561 33.22 17.07 2.93
CA ALA A 561 34.56 17.40 3.40
C ALA A 561 34.72 18.92 3.63
N PHE A 562 34.17 19.75 2.75
CA PHE A 562 34.16 21.20 2.90
C PHE A 562 33.36 21.66 4.14
N LEU A 563 32.17 21.11 4.38
CA LEU A 563 31.32 21.47 5.52
C LEU A 563 31.91 21.01 6.86
N GLU A 564 32.54 19.83 6.91
CA GLU A 564 33.23 19.31 8.10
C GLU A 564 34.40 20.22 8.52
N ASP A 565 35.23 20.62 7.55
CA ASP A 565 36.32 21.57 7.75
C ASP A 565 35.79 22.95 8.18
N TRP A 566 34.78 23.47 7.48
CA TRP A 566 34.20 24.79 7.74
C TRP A 566 33.54 24.89 9.12
N LEU A 567 32.82 23.86 9.55
CA LEU A 567 32.12 23.84 10.84
C LEU A 567 33.03 23.42 12.01
N GLY A 568 34.30 23.09 11.76
CA GLY A 568 35.21 22.59 12.78
C GLY A 568 34.70 21.31 13.44
N ARG A 569 33.89 20.53 12.72
CA ARG A 569 33.38 19.22 13.15
C ARG A 569 34.30 18.20 12.49
N PRO A 570 35.39 17.76 13.16
CA PRO A 570 36.26 16.74 12.59
C PRO A 570 35.37 15.57 12.20
N GLY A 571 35.33 15.25 10.91
CA GLY A 571 34.50 14.19 10.37
C GLY A 571 34.64 13.00 11.30
N ALA A 572 33.51 12.48 11.80
CA ALA A 572 33.52 11.29 12.63
C ALA A 572 34.34 10.27 11.86
N THR A 573 35.56 10.00 12.34
CA THR A 573 36.46 9.06 11.70
C THR A 573 35.65 7.81 11.48
N ALA A 574 35.42 7.45 10.22
CA ALA A 574 34.98 6.13 9.87
C ALA A 574 35.87 5.19 10.68
N VAL A 575 35.26 4.42 11.58
CA VAL A 575 35.98 3.53 12.48
C VAL A 575 36.91 2.68 11.61
N ALA A 576 38.21 2.96 11.67
CA ALA A 576 39.22 2.24 10.94
C ALA A 576 39.50 0.92 11.69
N ALA A 577 39.03 -0.16 11.07
CA ALA A 577 39.57 -1.51 11.09
C ALA A 577 40.12 -2.08 12.42
N ALA A 578 39.31 -2.87 13.11
CA ALA A 578 39.86 -4.04 13.80
C ALA A 578 40.31 -5.08 12.76
N LEU A 579 41.59 -5.46 12.82
CA LEU A 579 42.29 -6.51 12.05
C LEU A 579 41.40 -7.65 11.51
N ILE A 580 41.35 -7.88 10.18
CA ILE A 580 41.45 -9.23 9.53
C ILE A 580 41.94 -9.13 8.06
N SER A 581 43.13 -9.66 7.78
CA SER A 581 43.69 -10.30 6.55
C SER A 581 43.46 -9.69 5.15
N THR A 582 44.56 -9.36 4.44
CA THR A 582 44.73 -9.40 2.95
C THR A 582 43.67 -8.70 2.06
N PRO A 583 44.02 -8.23 0.85
CA PRO A 583 43.17 -7.27 0.13
C PRO A 583 41.83 -7.92 -0.28
N ARG A 584 40.71 -7.42 0.27
CA ARG A 584 39.36 -7.88 -0.08
C ARG A 584 38.75 -7.04 -1.22
N PRO A 585 37.99 -7.68 -2.13
CA PRO A 585 37.48 -7.05 -3.34
C PRO A 585 36.40 -6.01 -3.06
N VAL A 586 36.22 -5.05 -3.98
CA VAL A 586 35.10 -4.10 -4.02
C VAL A 586 33.78 -4.88 -3.86
N VAL A 587 33.07 -4.66 -2.75
CA VAL A 587 31.75 -5.27 -2.53
C VAL A 587 30.77 -4.54 -3.44
N LYS A 588 30.51 -5.13 -4.60
CA LYS A 588 29.40 -4.74 -5.48
C LYS A 588 28.11 -4.67 -4.64
N ARG A 589 27.62 -3.46 -4.36
CA ARG A 589 26.29 -3.29 -3.77
C ARG A 589 25.27 -3.39 -4.90
N LYS A 590 24.64 -4.54 -5.00
CA LYS A 590 23.53 -4.77 -5.94
C LYS A 590 22.33 -3.99 -5.38
N PRO A 591 21.68 -3.08 -6.15
CA PRO A 591 20.43 -2.48 -5.72
C PRO A 591 19.47 -3.60 -5.30
N ARG A 592 18.97 -3.53 -4.07
CA ARG A 592 18.01 -4.51 -3.56
C ARG A 592 16.72 -4.29 -4.34
N LEU A 593 16.52 -5.11 -5.36
CA LEU A 593 15.25 -5.21 -6.05
C LEU A 593 14.15 -5.37 -4.97
N PRO A 594 13.07 -4.56 -5.02
CA PRO A 594 11.96 -4.79 -4.14
C PRO A 594 11.47 -6.23 -4.34
N PRO A 595 11.00 -6.91 -3.28
CA PRO A 595 10.41 -8.23 -3.45
C PRO A 595 9.26 -8.13 -4.47
N PRO A 596 9.04 -9.17 -5.28
CA PRO A 596 7.94 -9.18 -6.24
C PRO A 596 6.61 -8.93 -5.50
N PRO A 597 5.66 -8.20 -6.12
CA PRO A 597 4.32 -8.03 -5.56
C PRO A 597 3.62 -9.39 -5.39
N GLN A 598 2.58 -9.44 -4.56
CA GLN A 598 1.76 -10.65 -4.43
C GLN A 598 1.16 -11.06 -5.78
N ARG A 599 1.04 -12.37 -6.01
CA ARG A 599 0.44 -12.94 -7.22
C ARG A 599 -1.08 -12.78 -7.13
N ARG A 600 -1.69 -12.21 -8.16
CA ARG A 600 -3.12 -12.02 -8.29
C ARG A 600 -3.72 -13.20 -9.05
N LEU A 601 -4.73 -13.86 -8.48
CA LEU A 601 -5.39 -15.02 -9.07
C LEU A 601 -6.91 -14.87 -8.99
N ARG A 602 -7.58 -14.98 -10.14
CA ARG A 602 -9.04 -15.03 -10.23
C ARG A 602 -9.57 -16.35 -9.70
N ILE A 603 -10.69 -16.29 -9.02
CA ILE A 603 -11.42 -17.42 -8.44
C ILE A 603 -12.92 -17.26 -8.69
N TYR A 604 -13.68 -18.35 -8.51
CA TYR A 604 -15.11 -18.25 -8.30
C TYR A 604 -15.36 -17.65 -6.90
N ALA A 605 -16.05 -16.51 -6.86
CA ALA A 605 -16.55 -15.92 -5.62
C ALA A 605 -17.89 -16.53 -5.21
N LEU A 606 -18.68 -16.94 -6.21
CA LEU A 606 -19.94 -17.67 -6.06
C LEU A 606 -19.81 -19.03 -6.72
N ASP A 607 -20.53 -20.02 -6.19
CA ASP A 607 -20.60 -21.33 -6.82
C ASP A 607 -21.02 -21.21 -8.31
N PRO A 608 -20.41 -21.99 -9.22
CA PRO A 608 -20.70 -21.91 -10.65
C PRO A 608 -22.19 -22.07 -11.00
N SER A 609 -22.97 -22.80 -10.21
CA SER A 609 -24.42 -22.94 -10.41
C SER A 609 -25.17 -21.61 -10.22
N ILE A 610 -24.72 -20.76 -9.30
CA ILE A 610 -25.29 -19.44 -9.00
C ILE A 610 -24.69 -18.35 -9.92
N ALA A 611 -23.44 -18.54 -10.36
CA ALA A 611 -22.75 -17.68 -11.32
C ALA A 611 -23.42 -17.60 -12.70
N LYS A 612 -24.31 -18.54 -13.03
CA LYS A 612 -25.02 -18.61 -14.32
C LYS A 612 -26.23 -17.67 -14.43
N GLN A 613 -26.56 -16.91 -13.39
CA GLN A 613 -27.64 -15.92 -13.42
C GLN A 613 -27.14 -14.59 -13.97
N LEU A 614 -27.92 -13.93 -14.85
CA LEU A 614 -27.56 -12.60 -15.37
C LEU A 614 -27.33 -11.58 -14.24
N ASP A 615 -28.06 -11.74 -13.15
CA ASP A 615 -28.00 -10.88 -11.97
C ASP A 615 -26.66 -11.00 -11.20
N SER A 616 -25.88 -12.07 -11.40
CA SER A 616 -24.61 -12.35 -10.70
C SER A 616 -23.36 -12.13 -11.57
N VAL A 617 -23.51 -11.74 -12.85
CA VAL A 617 -22.41 -11.57 -13.81
C VAL A 617 -21.37 -10.54 -13.37
N SER A 618 -21.75 -9.52 -12.60
CA SER A 618 -20.81 -8.52 -12.09
C SER A 618 -19.93 -9.03 -10.94
N VAL A 619 -20.28 -10.15 -10.28
CA VAL A 619 -19.75 -10.53 -8.96
C VAL A 619 -19.41 -12.01 -8.79
N TYR A 620 -19.65 -12.85 -9.80
CA TYR A 620 -19.36 -14.28 -9.73
C TYR A 620 -17.86 -14.61 -9.60
N GLN A 621 -16.99 -13.65 -9.91
CA GLN A 621 -15.54 -13.79 -9.79
C GLN A 621 -14.96 -12.80 -8.78
N ALA A 622 -13.91 -13.22 -8.08
CA ALA A 622 -13.09 -12.36 -7.23
C ALA A 622 -11.61 -12.59 -7.54
N THR A 623 -10.75 -11.65 -7.14
CA THR A 623 -9.30 -11.78 -7.33
C THR A 623 -8.56 -11.79 -6.00
N LEU A 624 -7.97 -12.95 -5.66
CA LEU A 624 -7.17 -13.13 -4.46
C LEU A 624 -5.71 -12.74 -4.70
N SER A 625 -5.07 -12.20 -3.66
CA SER A 625 -3.63 -11.90 -3.66
C SER A 625 -2.91 -12.95 -2.81
N VAL A 626 -2.13 -13.84 -3.45
CA VAL A 626 -1.35 -14.88 -2.79
C VAL A 626 0.15 -14.56 -2.80
N PRO A 627 0.94 -15.06 -1.84
CA PRO A 627 2.38 -14.85 -1.82
C PRO A 627 3.05 -15.26 -3.14
N TRP A 628 4.08 -14.51 -3.52
CA TRP A 628 4.92 -14.87 -4.66
C TRP A 628 5.84 -16.04 -4.24
N ASP A 629 5.30 -17.26 -4.31
CA ASP A 629 5.94 -18.53 -3.92
C ASP A 629 7.05 -18.94 -4.91
N ASP A 630 8.04 -18.07 -5.09
CA ASP A 630 9.14 -18.27 -6.04
C ASP A 630 10.49 -17.88 -5.42
N LYS A 631 11.59 -18.37 -6.01
CA LYS A 631 12.95 -18.01 -5.60
C LYS A 631 13.16 -16.50 -5.75
N PRO A 632 13.80 -15.82 -4.79
CA PRO A 632 14.50 -16.38 -3.62
C PRO A 632 13.67 -16.47 -2.34
N LEU A 633 12.36 -16.20 -2.38
CA LEU A 633 11.51 -16.17 -1.17
C LEU A 633 11.25 -17.59 -0.60
N THR A 634 11.31 -18.62 -1.45
CA THR A 634 11.12 -20.03 -1.09
C THR A 634 12.24 -20.92 -1.62
N GLU A 635 12.33 -22.18 -1.16
CA GLU A 635 13.46 -23.08 -1.50
C GLU A 635 13.48 -23.49 -2.99
N ALA A 636 12.30 -23.60 -3.58
CA ALA A 636 12.09 -23.99 -4.96
C ALA A 636 11.18 -22.97 -5.65
N ALA A 637 11.39 -22.75 -6.95
CA ALA A 637 10.46 -21.96 -7.73
C ALA A 637 9.11 -22.68 -7.84
N LEU A 638 8.00 -21.95 -7.87
CA LEU A 638 6.69 -22.50 -8.16
C LEU A 638 6.73 -23.26 -9.48
N ARG A 639 6.39 -24.55 -9.44
CA ARG A 639 6.33 -25.41 -10.63
C ARG A 639 4.89 -25.60 -11.12
N PRO A 640 4.67 -25.95 -12.39
CA PRO A 640 3.34 -26.27 -12.90
C PRO A 640 2.62 -27.34 -12.07
N GLY A 641 1.30 -27.22 -11.94
CA GLY A 641 0.48 -28.05 -11.04
C GLY A 641 0.61 -27.53 -9.62
N PRO A 642 0.35 -26.22 -9.43
CA PRO A 642 1.17 -25.29 -8.68
C PRO A 642 1.83 -25.94 -7.47
N ILE A 643 3.10 -26.29 -7.62
CA ILE A 643 3.90 -26.95 -6.59
C ILE A 643 4.77 -25.90 -5.92
N GLY A 644 4.30 -25.40 -4.78
CA GLY A 644 4.90 -24.31 -4.01
C GLY A 644 5.64 -24.78 -2.75
N GLU A 645 5.80 -23.89 -1.77
CA GLU A 645 6.40 -24.18 -0.46
C GLU A 645 5.44 -24.97 0.45
N TYR A 646 4.13 -24.71 0.34
CA TYR A 646 3.11 -25.30 1.21
C TYR A 646 2.32 -26.43 0.57
N LEU A 647 2.04 -26.30 -0.72
CA LEU A 647 1.04 -27.10 -1.43
C LEU A 647 1.64 -27.73 -2.69
N GLU A 648 1.12 -28.89 -3.06
CA GLU A 648 1.32 -29.48 -4.39
C GLU A 648 -0.03 -29.91 -4.97
N VAL A 649 -0.41 -29.34 -6.11
CA VAL A 649 -1.68 -29.65 -6.76
C VAL A 649 -1.46 -30.73 -7.81
N ILE A 650 -2.02 -31.90 -7.56
CA ILE A 650 -1.87 -33.09 -8.40
C ILE A 650 -3.22 -33.42 -9.00
N ASP A 651 -3.38 -33.14 -10.30
CA ASP A 651 -4.67 -33.26 -10.97
C ASP A 651 -4.78 -34.59 -11.75
N VAL A 652 -4.92 -35.67 -10.97
CA VAL A 652 -5.22 -37.01 -11.47
C VAL A 652 -6.69 -37.28 -11.26
N ASP A 653 -7.37 -37.78 -12.28
CA ASP A 653 -8.74 -38.29 -12.23
C ASP A 653 -8.71 -39.81 -12.41
N PRO A 654 -8.71 -40.58 -11.29
CA PRO A 654 -8.66 -42.03 -11.34
C PRO A 654 -9.87 -42.65 -12.04
N ALA A 655 -11.05 -42.02 -11.90
CA ALA A 655 -12.28 -42.55 -12.48
C ALA A 655 -12.30 -42.45 -14.01
N SER A 656 -11.59 -41.47 -14.57
CA SER A 656 -11.41 -41.32 -16.03
C SER A 656 -10.07 -41.86 -16.56
N ASP A 657 -9.19 -42.40 -15.69
CA ASP A 657 -7.79 -42.75 -15.99
C ASP A 657 -7.04 -41.62 -16.72
N ARG A 658 -7.18 -40.39 -16.21
CA ARG A 658 -6.60 -39.18 -16.82
C ARG A 658 -5.70 -38.43 -15.87
N PHE A 659 -4.65 -37.87 -16.43
CA PHE A 659 -3.80 -36.86 -15.79
C PHE A 659 -4.01 -35.54 -16.54
N TYR A 660 -4.56 -34.54 -15.88
CA TYR A 660 -4.81 -33.24 -16.50
C TYR A 660 -3.52 -32.41 -16.57
N ASP A 661 -3.37 -31.66 -17.66
CA ASP A 661 -2.20 -30.81 -17.85
C ASP A 661 -2.04 -29.82 -16.67
N PRO A 662 -0.85 -29.73 -16.07
CA PRO A 662 -0.62 -28.84 -14.96
C PRO A 662 -0.71 -27.36 -15.38
N VAL A 663 -1.35 -26.52 -14.58
CA VAL A 663 -1.33 -25.06 -14.79
C VAL A 663 0.01 -24.48 -14.39
N ASP A 664 0.63 -23.70 -15.28
CA ASP A 664 1.84 -22.94 -14.98
C ASP A 664 1.48 -21.50 -14.61
N LEU A 665 1.39 -21.22 -13.30
CA LEU A 665 1.05 -19.88 -12.85
C LEU A 665 2.13 -18.83 -13.19
N ASN A 666 3.36 -19.24 -13.52
CA ASN A 666 4.44 -18.36 -13.96
C ASN A 666 4.38 -18.02 -15.46
N ASP A 667 3.41 -18.55 -16.20
CA ASP A 667 3.17 -18.15 -17.57
C ASP A 667 2.91 -16.63 -17.67
N LYS A 668 3.56 -15.98 -18.63
CA LYS A 668 3.54 -14.51 -18.77
C LYS A 668 2.14 -13.98 -19.08
N GLN A 669 1.32 -14.74 -19.81
CA GLN A 669 -0.06 -14.34 -20.13
C GLN A 669 -0.93 -14.43 -18.88
N LEU A 670 -0.80 -15.52 -18.11
CA LEU A 670 -1.52 -15.65 -16.84
C LEU A 670 -1.13 -14.55 -15.85
N LEU A 671 0.15 -14.20 -15.76
CA LEU A 671 0.63 -13.10 -14.92
C LEU A 671 0.08 -11.72 -15.33
N ALA A 672 -0.09 -11.48 -16.63
CA ALA A 672 -0.61 -10.21 -17.15
C ALA A 672 -2.12 -10.02 -16.97
N GLN A 673 -2.86 -11.09 -16.67
CA GLN A 673 -4.33 -11.07 -16.61
C GLN A 673 -4.91 -11.57 -15.27
N ASP A 674 -4.10 -11.65 -14.22
CA ASP A 674 -4.48 -12.14 -12.88
C ASP A 674 -4.93 -13.62 -12.86
N GLY A 675 -4.27 -14.49 -13.64
CA GLY A 675 -4.54 -15.92 -13.73
C GLY A 675 -5.52 -16.33 -14.83
N LEU A 676 -6.02 -17.55 -14.78
CA LEU A 676 -7.09 -18.04 -15.66
C LEU A 676 -8.44 -17.43 -15.26
N THR A 677 -9.26 -17.08 -16.24
CA THR A 677 -10.66 -16.71 -16.03
C THR A 677 -11.45 -17.90 -15.49
N PRO A 678 -12.42 -17.69 -14.57
CA PRO A 678 -13.22 -18.79 -14.03
C PRO A 678 -13.90 -19.65 -15.10
N SER A 679 -13.80 -20.96 -14.92
CA SER A 679 -14.30 -21.95 -15.88
C SER A 679 -14.57 -23.30 -15.21
N GLU A 680 -15.76 -23.86 -15.42
CA GLU A 680 -16.15 -25.22 -15.02
C GLU A 680 -15.55 -26.32 -15.91
N GLY A 681 -15.13 -25.96 -17.13
CA GLY A 681 -14.68 -26.92 -18.14
C GLY A 681 -13.17 -26.98 -18.29
N ASN A 682 -12.42 -26.15 -17.57
CA ASN A 682 -10.97 -26.06 -17.69
C ASN A 682 -10.28 -26.57 -16.41
N PRO A 683 -9.74 -27.81 -16.42
CA PRO A 683 -9.04 -28.38 -15.27
C PRO A 683 -7.88 -27.51 -14.76
N LYS A 684 -7.21 -26.75 -15.64
CA LYS A 684 -6.15 -25.81 -15.22
C LYS A 684 -6.69 -24.69 -14.32
N PHE A 685 -7.92 -24.26 -14.55
CA PHE A 685 -8.57 -23.31 -13.65
C PHE A 685 -8.94 -23.97 -12.31
N HIS A 686 -9.36 -25.24 -12.29
CA HIS A 686 -9.66 -25.97 -11.05
C HIS A 686 -8.42 -26.04 -10.15
N GLN A 687 -7.25 -26.31 -10.76
CA GLN A 687 -5.96 -26.28 -10.07
C GLN A 687 -5.60 -24.88 -9.52
N GLN A 688 -5.86 -23.81 -10.28
CA GLN A 688 -5.67 -22.43 -9.82
C GLN A 688 -6.60 -22.09 -8.65
N MET A 689 -7.87 -22.48 -8.75
CA MET A 689 -8.92 -22.22 -7.76
C MET A 689 -8.52 -22.77 -6.40
N VAL A 690 -8.25 -24.08 -6.33
CA VAL A 690 -7.88 -24.73 -5.06
C VAL A 690 -6.59 -24.15 -4.47
N TYR A 691 -5.60 -23.82 -5.32
CA TYR A 691 -4.34 -23.24 -4.88
C TYR A 691 -4.51 -21.84 -4.30
N ALA A 692 -5.26 -20.97 -5.00
CA ALA A 692 -5.45 -19.58 -4.60
C ALA A 692 -6.20 -19.47 -3.26
N VAL A 693 -7.26 -20.26 -3.10
CA VAL A 693 -8.06 -20.29 -1.88
C VAL A 693 -7.26 -20.89 -0.72
N ALA A 694 -6.61 -22.04 -0.92
CA ALA A 694 -5.81 -22.69 0.13
C ALA A 694 -4.65 -21.82 0.62
N MET A 695 -3.90 -21.17 -0.28
CA MET A 695 -2.83 -20.23 0.09
C MET A 695 -3.35 -19.00 0.85
N THR A 696 -4.57 -18.56 0.55
CA THR A 696 -5.22 -17.46 1.27
C THR A 696 -5.56 -17.88 2.70
N THR A 697 -6.13 -19.07 2.89
CA THR A 697 -6.41 -19.65 4.21
C THR A 697 -5.14 -19.79 5.06
N ILE A 698 -4.06 -20.31 4.48
CA ILE A 698 -2.75 -20.37 5.16
C ILE A 698 -2.29 -18.97 5.61
N GLY A 699 -2.40 -17.96 4.73
CA GLY A 699 -2.04 -16.59 5.04
C GLY A 699 -2.86 -15.97 6.19
N HIS A 700 -4.12 -16.37 6.37
CA HIS A 700 -4.92 -15.96 7.52
C HIS A 700 -4.38 -16.56 8.83
N PHE A 701 -4.00 -17.84 8.83
CA PHE A 701 -3.44 -18.49 10.02
C PHE A 701 -2.09 -17.90 10.42
N GLU A 702 -1.19 -17.70 9.47
CA GLU A 702 0.15 -17.18 9.79
C GLU A 702 0.12 -15.75 10.31
N ARG A 703 -0.81 -14.92 9.80
CA ARG A 703 -1.04 -13.57 10.30
C ARG A 703 -1.62 -13.56 11.71
N ALA A 704 -2.60 -14.43 11.99
CA ALA A 704 -3.25 -14.49 13.30
C ALA A 704 -2.35 -15.08 14.39
N LEU A 705 -1.58 -16.11 14.05
CA LEU A 705 -0.70 -16.82 14.99
C LEU A 705 0.68 -16.16 15.13
N GLY A 706 1.11 -15.34 14.16
CA GLY A 706 2.40 -14.65 14.18
C GLY A 706 3.59 -15.58 13.96
N ARG A 707 3.39 -16.69 13.25
CA ARG A 707 4.41 -17.72 12.93
C ARG A 707 4.02 -18.53 11.70
N ARG A 708 4.98 -19.21 11.06
CA ARG A 708 4.67 -20.12 9.94
C ARG A 708 3.89 -21.36 10.37
N ALA A 709 2.96 -21.80 9.52
CA ALA A 709 2.18 -23.01 9.74
C ALA A 709 3.00 -24.28 9.41
N LEU A 710 2.85 -25.32 10.23
CA LEU A 710 3.39 -26.66 9.98
C LEU A 710 2.25 -27.62 9.67
N TRP A 711 2.50 -28.58 8.79
CA TRP A 711 1.61 -29.73 8.61
C TRP A 711 1.82 -30.75 9.72
N ALA A 712 0.79 -31.53 10.00
CA ALA A 712 0.90 -32.63 10.95
C ALA A 712 1.97 -33.62 10.48
N SER A 713 2.84 -34.02 11.41
CA SER A 713 3.93 -34.95 11.13
C SER A 713 3.42 -36.30 10.64
N HIS A 714 4.16 -36.91 9.72
CA HIS A 714 3.99 -38.31 9.37
C HIS A 714 4.76 -39.17 10.36
N TYR A 715 4.17 -40.25 10.86
CA TYR A 715 4.81 -41.15 11.83
C TYR A 715 5.07 -42.49 11.15
N ALA A 716 6.31 -42.96 11.21
CA ALA A 716 6.68 -44.26 10.66
C ALA A 716 7.66 -44.97 11.60
N ASP A 717 7.62 -46.30 11.56
CA ASP A 717 8.51 -47.13 12.36
C ASP A 717 9.95 -47.04 11.86
N HIS A 718 10.87 -46.89 12.81
CA HIS A 718 12.30 -46.78 12.56
C HIS A 718 13.06 -47.72 13.50
N PRO A 719 14.14 -48.38 13.05
CA PRO A 719 15.00 -49.16 13.94
C PRO A 719 15.62 -48.27 15.02
N GLY A 720 15.29 -48.53 16.28
CA GLY A 720 15.86 -47.84 17.44
C GLY A 720 17.30 -48.28 17.72
N ARG A 721 18.04 -47.49 18.53
CA ARG A 721 19.45 -47.75 18.86
C ARG A 721 19.69 -49.09 19.58
N LEU A 722 18.65 -49.69 20.14
CA LEU A 722 18.69 -50.94 20.91
C LEU A 722 18.04 -52.12 20.15
N GLY A 723 17.73 -51.98 18.86
CA GLY A 723 17.22 -53.06 18.00
C GLY A 723 15.69 -53.27 18.00
N GLY A 724 14.92 -52.49 18.77
CA GLY A 724 13.45 -52.44 18.68
C GLY A 724 12.96 -51.40 17.66
N MET A 725 11.74 -51.56 17.12
CA MET A 725 11.12 -50.51 16.31
C MET A 725 10.63 -49.35 17.21
N GLU A 726 10.98 -48.12 16.83
CA GLU A 726 10.54 -46.88 17.46
C GLU A 726 9.79 -46.03 16.43
N THR A 727 8.61 -45.55 16.79
CA THR A 727 7.84 -44.67 15.92
C THR A 727 8.44 -43.27 15.94
N LYS A 728 8.82 -42.75 14.77
CA LYS A 728 9.48 -41.44 14.62
C LYS A 728 8.61 -40.47 13.82
N ALA A 729 8.60 -39.20 14.25
CA ALA A 729 7.96 -38.12 13.52
C ALA A 729 8.84 -37.64 12.35
N TYR A 730 8.23 -37.49 11.18
CA TYR A 730 8.82 -36.98 9.95
C TYR A 730 8.14 -35.69 9.52
N TYR A 731 8.96 -34.72 9.10
CA TYR A 731 8.50 -33.47 8.53
C TYR A 731 7.73 -33.72 7.23
N VAL A 732 6.55 -33.10 7.10
CA VAL A 732 5.75 -33.11 5.88
C VAL A 732 5.96 -31.77 5.17
N PRO A 733 6.63 -31.74 4.01
CA PRO A 733 6.92 -30.49 3.32
C PRO A 733 5.66 -29.83 2.74
N ARG A 734 4.84 -30.62 2.02
CA ARG A 734 3.69 -30.12 1.28
C ARG A 734 2.44 -30.92 1.60
N LEU A 735 1.31 -30.22 1.63
CA LEU A 735 -0.01 -30.86 1.59
C LEU A 735 -0.37 -31.08 0.12
N ARG A 736 -0.88 -32.26 -0.21
CA ARG A 736 -1.34 -32.58 -1.56
C ARG A 736 -2.76 -32.08 -1.76
N ILE A 737 -3.09 -31.62 -2.96
CA ILE A 737 -4.46 -31.29 -3.33
C ILE A 737 -4.81 -31.98 -4.63
N TYR A 738 -5.93 -32.71 -4.63
CA TYR A 738 -6.44 -33.43 -5.80
C TYR A 738 -7.81 -32.88 -6.18
N PRO A 739 -7.89 -31.98 -7.19
CA PRO A 739 -9.15 -31.37 -7.64
C PRO A 739 -10.21 -32.37 -8.15
N HIS A 740 -9.77 -33.53 -8.65
CA HIS A 740 -10.62 -34.57 -9.23
C HIS A 740 -10.32 -35.96 -8.62
N ALA A 741 -10.19 -36.04 -7.30
CA ALA A 741 -9.75 -37.25 -6.61
C ALA A 741 -10.72 -38.44 -6.74
N LEU A 742 -12.03 -38.17 -6.72
CA LEU A 742 -13.05 -39.21 -6.70
C LEU A 742 -14.33 -38.76 -7.41
N ARG A 743 -15.10 -39.72 -7.90
CA ARG A 743 -16.40 -39.47 -8.51
C ARG A 743 -17.52 -39.71 -7.50
N ALA A 744 -17.60 -38.82 -6.51
CA ALA A 744 -18.60 -38.88 -5.44
C ALA A 744 -19.02 -37.47 -5.02
N GLU A 745 -20.15 -37.37 -4.32
CA GLU A 745 -20.65 -36.18 -3.63
C GLU A 745 -19.88 -35.92 -2.33
N ASN A 746 -18.55 -35.98 -2.35
CA ASN A 746 -17.71 -35.87 -1.15
C ASN A 746 -16.42 -35.06 -1.40
N ALA A 747 -15.95 -34.32 -0.40
CA ALA A 747 -14.68 -33.63 -0.36
C ALA A 747 -14.17 -33.67 1.08
N TYR A 748 -12.90 -34.00 1.29
CA TYR A 748 -12.36 -34.17 2.63
C TYR A 748 -10.84 -34.00 2.71
N TYR A 749 -10.35 -33.61 3.88
CA TYR A 749 -8.95 -33.75 4.28
C TYR A 749 -8.64 -35.18 4.74
N SER A 750 -7.63 -35.80 4.13
CA SER A 750 -7.08 -37.10 4.54
C SER A 750 -5.86 -36.92 5.46
N PRO A 751 -5.97 -37.29 6.77
CA PRO A 751 -4.84 -37.22 7.69
C PRO A 751 -3.77 -38.26 7.39
N GLU A 752 -4.13 -39.42 6.84
CA GLU A 752 -3.18 -40.46 6.46
C GLU A 752 -2.34 -40.01 5.26
N LYS A 753 -3.00 -39.58 4.17
CA LYS A 753 -2.33 -39.19 2.92
C LYS A 753 -1.74 -37.78 2.96
N LYS A 754 -2.12 -36.98 3.97
CA LYS A 754 -1.83 -35.55 4.06
C LYS A 754 -2.25 -34.84 2.77
N ALA A 755 -3.52 -35.02 2.43
CA ALA A 755 -4.07 -34.56 1.16
C ALA A 755 -5.49 -34.02 1.30
N LEU A 756 -5.85 -33.02 0.49
CA LEU A 756 -7.25 -32.64 0.24
C LEU A 756 -7.73 -33.39 -1.00
N LEU A 757 -8.87 -34.06 -0.88
CA LEU A 757 -9.48 -34.88 -1.92
C LEU A 757 -10.83 -34.27 -2.27
N PHE A 758 -10.99 -33.79 -3.51
CA PHE A 758 -12.23 -33.19 -3.98
C PHE A 758 -12.96 -34.11 -4.95
N GLY A 759 -14.25 -34.31 -4.70
CA GLY A 759 -15.13 -35.12 -5.53
C GLY A 759 -15.86 -34.32 -6.61
N TYR A 760 -16.31 -35.04 -7.64
CA TYR A 760 -17.18 -34.52 -8.69
C TYR A 760 -18.31 -35.51 -9.03
N PHE A 761 -19.48 -34.99 -9.36
CA PHE A 761 -20.69 -35.79 -9.52
C PHE A 761 -21.70 -35.12 -10.46
N PRO A 762 -22.61 -35.88 -11.11
CA PRO A 762 -23.66 -35.29 -11.93
C PRO A 762 -24.74 -34.64 -11.04
N ALA A 763 -25.13 -33.40 -11.35
CA ALA A 763 -26.21 -32.72 -10.67
C ALA A 763 -27.55 -33.48 -10.83
N THR A 764 -28.18 -33.82 -9.70
CA THR A 764 -29.52 -34.40 -9.63
C THR A 764 -30.57 -33.29 -9.41
N GLY A 765 -30.77 -32.42 -10.40
CA GLY A 765 -31.71 -31.31 -10.29
C GLY A 765 -33.19 -31.75 -10.33
N LYS A 766 -34.06 -31.04 -9.59
CA LYS A 766 -35.53 -31.07 -9.72
C LYS A 766 -35.98 -29.94 -10.68
N ASP A 767 -37.23 -30.01 -11.18
CA ASP A 767 -37.81 -28.93 -11.99
C ASP A 767 -37.76 -27.58 -11.24
N GLY A 768 -36.93 -26.64 -11.71
CA GLY A 768 -36.73 -25.31 -11.12
C GLY A 768 -35.28 -24.97 -10.75
N ASP A 769 -34.37 -25.95 -10.73
CA ASP A 769 -32.95 -25.71 -10.41
C ASP A 769 -32.19 -25.05 -11.58
N VAL A 770 -31.26 -24.13 -11.24
CA VAL A 770 -30.43 -23.39 -12.22
C VAL A 770 -29.42 -24.31 -12.91
N THR A 771 -29.00 -25.36 -12.21
CA THR A 771 -28.05 -26.37 -12.70
C THR A 771 -28.81 -27.43 -13.50
N THR A 772 -28.54 -27.52 -14.80
CA THR A 772 -29.23 -28.49 -15.68
C THR A 772 -28.96 -29.93 -15.21
N PRO A 773 -30.00 -30.77 -15.03
CA PRO A 773 -29.80 -32.18 -14.66
C PRO A 773 -28.78 -32.88 -15.58
N GLY A 774 -27.81 -33.57 -14.98
CA GLY A 774 -26.72 -34.24 -15.70
C GLY A 774 -25.46 -33.40 -15.97
N THR A 775 -25.44 -32.11 -15.61
CA THR A 775 -24.19 -31.32 -15.59
C THR A 775 -23.28 -31.76 -14.44
N THR A 776 -21.96 -31.81 -14.65
CA THR A 776 -21.01 -32.22 -13.60
C THR A 776 -20.72 -31.05 -12.66
N VAL A 777 -20.89 -31.28 -11.36
CA VAL A 777 -20.53 -30.37 -10.28
C VAL A 777 -19.15 -30.75 -9.76
N PHE A 778 -18.30 -29.76 -9.52
CA PHE A 778 -16.95 -29.94 -9.02
C PHE A 778 -16.80 -29.24 -7.67
N SER A 779 -16.63 -30.00 -6.59
CA SER A 779 -16.47 -29.43 -5.24
C SER A 779 -15.24 -28.53 -5.11
N CYS A 780 -14.19 -28.79 -5.90
CA CYS A 780 -12.97 -27.98 -5.96
C CYS A 780 -13.18 -26.56 -6.53
N LEU A 781 -14.36 -26.26 -7.09
CA LEU A 781 -14.72 -24.93 -7.57
C LEU A 781 -15.42 -24.06 -6.51
N SER A 782 -15.73 -24.61 -5.34
CA SER A 782 -16.29 -23.87 -4.22
C SER A 782 -15.19 -23.26 -3.35
N ASN A 783 -15.22 -21.93 -3.16
CA ASN A 783 -14.29 -21.24 -2.25
C ASN A 783 -14.41 -21.82 -0.83
N ASP A 784 -15.64 -22.07 -0.41
CA ASP A 784 -15.96 -22.38 0.98
C ASP A 784 -15.56 -23.81 1.31
N ILE A 785 -15.83 -24.78 0.42
CA ILE A 785 -15.40 -26.17 0.58
C ILE A 785 -13.87 -26.25 0.65
N VAL A 786 -13.15 -25.55 -0.24
CA VAL A 786 -11.68 -25.54 -0.21
C VAL A 786 -11.15 -24.93 1.09
N ALA A 787 -11.73 -23.82 1.56
CA ALA A 787 -11.32 -23.18 2.82
C ALA A 787 -11.64 -24.04 4.05
N HIS A 788 -12.77 -24.73 4.04
CA HIS A 788 -13.21 -25.67 5.08
C HIS A 788 -12.20 -26.82 5.19
N GLU A 789 -11.93 -27.54 4.11
CA GLU A 789 -11.00 -28.68 4.12
C GLU A 789 -9.56 -28.29 4.46
N MET A 790 -9.13 -27.12 3.97
CA MET A 790 -7.83 -26.55 4.32
C MET A 790 -7.71 -26.25 5.82
N SER A 791 -8.81 -25.89 6.47
CA SER A 791 -8.85 -25.59 7.91
C SER A 791 -8.65 -26.85 8.76
N HIS A 792 -9.20 -28.00 8.34
CA HIS A 792 -8.94 -29.29 8.99
C HIS A 792 -7.45 -29.64 8.97
N ALA A 793 -6.80 -29.47 7.82
CA ALA A 793 -5.37 -29.75 7.67
C ALA A 793 -4.49 -28.83 8.54
N LEU A 794 -4.85 -27.54 8.66
CA LEU A 794 -4.16 -26.58 9.50
C LEU A 794 -4.39 -26.85 11.00
N LEU A 795 -5.61 -27.24 11.38
CA LEU A 795 -5.95 -27.59 12.75
C LEU A 795 -5.24 -28.89 13.17
N ASP A 796 -5.17 -29.91 12.32
CA ASP A 796 -4.38 -31.13 12.57
C ASP A 796 -2.89 -30.81 12.80
N GLY A 797 -2.33 -29.89 12.01
CA GLY A 797 -0.96 -29.40 12.19
C GLY A 797 -0.72 -28.69 13.54
N LEU A 798 -1.74 -28.04 14.11
CA LEU A 798 -1.68 -27.34 15.39
C LEU A 798 -2.06 -28.21 16.60
N TYR A 799 -3.07 -29.05 16.48
CA TYR A 799 -3.66 -29.83 17.56
C TYR A 799 -4.13 -31.20 17.05
N ARG A 800 -3.19 -32.06 16.62
CA ARG A 800 -3.48 -33.43 16.15
C ARG A 800 -4.45 -34.22 17.04
N HIS A 801 -4.34 -34.11 18.36
CA HIS A 801 -5.18 -34.86 19.31
C HIS A 801 -6.63 -34.36 19.39
N PHE A 802 -7.00 -33.29 18.68
CA PHE A 802 -8.41 -32.95 18.50
C PHE A 802 -9.12 -33.90 17.50
N GLN A 803 -8.37 -34.79 16.83
CA GLN A 803 -8.96 -35.93 16.11
C GLN A 803 -9.49 -37.02 17.06
N GLU A 804 -9.08 -37.04 18.33
CA GLU A 804 -9.59 -38.00 19.31
C GLU A 804 -10.91 -37.47 19.89
N ALA A 805 -12.03 -38.15 19.59
CA ALA A 805 -13.36 -37.78 20.06
C ALA A 805 -13.56 -38.02 21.59
N SER A 806 -12.82 -37.29 22.42
CA SER A 806 -12.82 -37.43 23.88
C SER A 806 -14.13 -36.95 24.52
N ASN A 807 -14.85 -36.06 23.85
CA ASN A 807 -16.19 -35.60 24.20
C ASN A 807 -16.93 -35.13 22.93
N ALA A 808 -18.24 -34.86 23.02
CA ALA A 808 -19.05 -34.48 21.86
C ALA A 808 -18.68 -33.12 21.23
N ASP A 809 -18.09 -32.17 21.98
CA ASP A 809 -17.64 -30.88 21.47
C ASP A 809 -16.39 -31.00 20.59
N VAL A 810 -15.55 -32.03 20.76
CA VAL A 810 -14.27 -32.13 20.03
C VAL A 810 -14.46 -32.30 18.51
N PRO A 811 -15.20 -33.32 18.02
CA PRO A 811 -15.48 -33.41 16.59
C PRO A 811 -16.35 -32.27 16.10
N ALA A 812 -17.31 -31.80 16.91
CA ALA A 812 -18.14 -30.65 16.57
C ALA A 812 -17.34 -29.34 16.45
N PHE A 813 -16.25 -29.20 17.20
CA PHE A 813 -15.36 -28.06 17.14
C PHE A 813 -14.54 -28.06 15.84
N HIS A 814 -14.11 -29.24 15.37
CA HIS A 814 -13.43 -29.39 14.09
C HIS A 814 -14.30 -28.82 12.94
N GLU A 815 -15.53 -29.30 12.83
CA GLU A 815 -16.50 -28.84 11.83
C GLU A 815 -16.81 -27.35 11.98
N ALA A 816 -17.19 -26.93 13.19
CA ALA A 816 -17.55 -25.54 13.45
C ALA A 816 -16.39 -24.58 13.16
N PHE A 817 -15.16 -24.95 13.49
CA PHE A 817 -14.00 -24.11 13.25
C PHE A 817 -13.69 -23.99 11.76
N ALA A 818 -13.80 -25.09 11.01
CA ALA A 818 -13.64 -25.08 9.55
C ALA A 818 -14.70 -24.19 8.88
N ASP A 819 -15.96 -24.27 9.32
CA ASP A 819 -17.05 -23.41 8.84
C ASP A 819 -16.83 -21.94 9.19
N ILE A 820 -16.38 -21.64 10.42
CA ILE A 820 -16.04 -20.26 10.82
C ILE A 820 -14.97 -19.70 9.87
N VAL A 821 -13.93 -20.46 9.56
CA VAL A 821 -12.86 -20.01 8.66
C VAL A 821 -13.41 -19.78 7.24
N ALA A 822 -14.14 -20.74 6.69
CA ALA A 822 -14.75 -20.62 5.36
C ALA A 822 -15.67 -19.39 5.27
N LEU A 823 -16.62 -19.28 6.21
CA LEU A 823 -17.59 -18.20 6.28
C LEU A 823 -16.92 -16.82 6.34
N PHE A 824 -15.98 -16.62 7.27
CA PHE A 824 -15.35 -15.30 7.42
C PHE A 824 -14.33 -15.00 6.32
N GLN A 825 -13.68 -16.01 5.73
CA GLN A 825 -12.86 -15.81 4.54
C GLN A 825 -13.72 -15.33 3.37
N HIS A 826 -14.89 -15.92 3.18
CA HIS A 826 -15.89 -15.49 2.19
C HIS A 826 -16.31 -14.03 2.40
N PHE A 827 -16.57 -13.61 3.65
CA PHE A 827 -16.87 -12.21 3.99
C PHE A 827 -15.68 -11.24 3.83
N THR A 828 -14.49 -11.72 3.49
CA THR A 828 -13.38 -10.85 3.10
C THR A 828 -13.39 -10.46 1.61
N LEU A 829 -14.22 -11.13 0.79
CA LEU A 829 -14.38 -10.87 -0.64
C LEU A 829 -15.24 -9.61 -0.84
N LYS A 830 -14.59 -8.50 -1.19
CA LYS A 830 -15.25 -7.19 -1.30
C LYS A 830 -16.32 -7.19 -2.39
N GLU A 831 -16.02 -7.81 -3.53
CA GLU A 831 -16.88 -7.88 -4.70
C GLU A 831 -18.26 -8.48 -4.32
N LEU A 832 -18.23 -9.58 -3.58
CA LEU A 832 -19.43 -10.25 -3.11
C LEU A 832 -20.18 -9.44 -2.04
N VAL A 833 -19.47 -8.92 -1.04
CA VAL A 833 -20.11 -8.16 0.04
C VAL A 833 -20.79 -6.89 -0.50
N SER A 834 -20.13 -6.20 -1.44
CA SER A 834 -20.69 -5.04 -2.14
C SER A 834 -21.95 -5.37 -2.91
N PHE A 835 -21.98 -6.52 -3.60
CA PHE A 835 -23.16 -6.96 -4.33
C PHE A 835 -24.35 -7.16 -3.42
N THR A 836 -24.16 -7.88 -2.31
CA THR A 836 -25.26 -8.22 -1.42
C THR A 836 -25.80 -6.98 -0.69
N ILE A 837 -24.91 -6.07 -0.28
CA ILE A 837 -25.29 -4.77 0.27
C ILE A 837 -26.09 -3.95 -0.75
N GLY A 838 -25.67 -3.92 -2.01
CA GLY A 838 -26.40 -3.24 -3.08
C GLY A 838 -27.80 -3.84 -3.35
N LYS A 839 -27.93 -5.17 -3.26
CA LYS A 839 -29.19 -5.90 -3.52
C LYS A 839 -30.22 -5.74 -2.39
N ALA A 840 -29.79 -5.38 -1.18
CA ALA A 840 -30.65 -5.27 0.01
C ALA A 840 -31.74 -4.16 -0.06
N LYS A 841 -31.71 -3.27 -1.07
CA LYS A 841 -32.75 -2.28 -1.43
C LYS A 841 -33.40 -1.51 -0.24
N GLY A 842 -32.60 -1.07 0.73
CA GLY A 842 -33.08 -0.32 1.90
C GLY A 842 -33.55 -1.18 3.07
N THR A 843 -33.58 -2.50 2.92
CA THR A 843 -33.79 -3.46 4.02
C THR A 843 -32.43 -3.98 4.41
N LEU A 844 -31.65 -3.16 5.11
CA LEU A 844 -30.30 -3.51 5.54
C LEU A 844 -30.33 -3.87 7.03
N SER A 845 -30.75 -5.09 7.32
CA SER A 845 -30.36 -5.73 8.58
C SER A 845 -29.13 -6.56 8.29
N ALA A 846 -28.26 -6.75 9.28
CA ALA A 846 -27.17 -7.68 9.10
C ALA A 846 -27.74 -9.08 8.74
N ALA A 847 -28.90 -9.48 9.27
CA ALA A 847 -29.65 -10.66 8.79
C ALA A 847 -30.04 -10.66 7.29
N SER A 848 -30.36 -9.53 6.63
CA SER A 848 -30.72 -9.48 5.20
C SER A 848 -29.49 -9.44 4.28
N LEU A 849 -28.43 -8.74 4.71
CA LEU A 849 -27.10 -8.80 4.09
C LEU A 849 -26.53 -10.22 4.08
N LEU A 850 -26.89 -10.99 5.10
CA LEU A 850 -26.36 -12.33 5.32
C LEU A 850 -27.30 -13.42 4.81
N SER A 851 -28.63 -13.22 4.79
CA SER A 851 -29.58 -14.18 4.20
C SER A 851 -29.35 -14.36 2.69
N GLY A 852 -28.96 -13.29 1.97
CA GLY A 852 -28.59 -13.38 0.55
C GLY A 852 -27.33 -14.21 0.28
N ILE A 853 -26.34 -14.16 1.19
CA ILE A 853 -25.05 -14.89 1.08
C ILE A 853 -25.15 -16.30 1.68
N ALA A 854 -25.85 -16.48 2.81
CA ALA A 854 -26.07 -17.75 3.49
C ALA A 854 -26.96 -18.70 2.66
N ARG A 855 -27.90 -18.18 1.86
CA ARG A 855 -28.64 -19.00 0.89
C ARG A 855 -27.72 -19.49 -0.24
N GLN A 856 -26.73 -18.67 -0.64
CA GLN A 856 -25.72 -19.03 -1.64
C GLN A 856 -24.66 -20.00 -1.10
N PHE A 857 -24.44 -20.01 0.23
CA PHE A 857 -23.64 -20.99 0.97
C PHE A 857 -24.25 -22.41 0.89
N GLY A 858 -25.49 -22.56 0.40
CA GLY A 858 -26.20 -23.83 0.39
C GLY A 858 -26.86 -24.28 -0.92
N GLU A 859 -27.07 -23.39 -1.90
CA GLU A 859 -27.76 -23.73 -3.16
C GLU A 859 -26.85 -24.40 -4.22
N GLY A 860 -25.51 -24.33 -4.09
CA GLY A 860 -24.57 -24.79 -5.14
C GLY A 860 -23.88 -26.14 -4.91
N SER A 861 -23.83 -26.59 -3.66
CA SER A 861 -23.16 -27.83 -3.25
C SER A 861 -24.20 -28.93 -3.07
N GLY A 862 -24.43 -29.74 -4.10
CA GLY A 862 -25.18 -31.00 -3.99
C GLY A 862 -24.50 -32.06 -3.08
N MET A 863 -23.54 -31.65 -2.26
CA MET A 863 -22.87 -32.48 -1.26
C MET A 863 -23.38 -32.04 0.11
N ALA A 864 -24.10 -32.94 0.80
CA ALA A 864 -24.58 -32.77 2.16
C ALA A 864 -25.36 -31.45 2.45
N GLY A 865 -26.42 -31.17 1.69
CA GLY A 865 -27.38 -30.09 2.00
C GLY A 865 -26.78 -28.68 2.05
N PRO A 866 -27.58 -27.65 2.33
CA PRO A 866 -27.03 -26.32 2.52
C PRO A 866 -26.07 -26.36 3.70
N LEU A 867 -24.77 -26.05 3.51
CA LEU A 867 -23.80 -26.05 4.61
C LEU A 867 -24.09 -24.97 5.69
N ARG A 868 -25.23 -24.26 5.60
CA ARG A 868 -26.29 -24.11 6.62
C ARG A 868 -27.05 -22.81 6.37
N GLU A 869 -28.39 -22.82 6.43
CA GLU A 869 -29.18 -21.59 6.45
C GLU A 869 -29.05 -20.90 7.81
N TYR A 870 -28.12 -19.94 7.92
CA TYR A 870 -27.94 -19.14 9.14
C TYR A 870 -28.96 -17.98 9.28
N SER A 871 -29.93 -17.87 8.36
CA SER A 871 -31.04 -16.92 8.42
C SER A 871 -32.11 -17.40 9.40
N GLY A 872 -32.26 -16.69 10.51
CA GLY A 872 -32.94 -17.22 11.69
C GLY A 872 -34.46 -17.42 11.59
N ALA A 873 -34.89 -18.55 12.14
CA ALA A 873 -36.02 -18.79 13.05
C ALA A 873 -35.96 -20.26 13.53
N ASP A 874 -35.51 -21.17 12.66
CA ASP A 874 -35.52 -22.62 12.90
C ASP A 874 -34.34 -23.15 13.74
N LEU A 875 -33.13 -22.58 13.64
CA LEU A 875 -31.98 -23.05 14.44
C LEU A 875 -32.17 -22.84 15.97
N SER A 876 -32.91 -21.80 16.37
CA SER A 876 -33.22 -21.55 17.78
C SER A 876 -34.38 -22.38 18.34
N GLY A 877 -35.15 -23.06 17.46
CA GLY A 877 -36.31 -23.87 17.86
C GLY A 877 -35.98 -25.33 18.15
N ASN A 878 -35.03 -25.93 17.40
CA ASN A 878 -34.83 -27.39 17.39
C ASN A 878 -33.47 -27.89 17.91
N LEU A 879 -32.42 -27.05 17.98
CA LEU A 879 -31.09 -27.48 18.42
C LEU A 879 -30.79 -26.97 19.85
N ASP A 880 -30.64 -27.89 20.81
CA ASP A 880 -30.19 -27.58 22.17
C ASP A 880 -28.80 -28.19 22.42
N TYR A 881 -27.85 -27.34 22.81
CA TYR A 881 -26.48 -27.72 23.12
C TYR A 881 -26.34 -28.89 24.12
N TYR A 882 -27.32 -29.13 25.00
CA TYR A 882 -27.25 -30.25 25.93
C TYR A 882 -27.77 -31.57 25.37
N THR A 883 -28.52 -31.55 24.26
CA THR A 883 -29.16 -32.73 23.66
C THR A 883 -28.70 -33.05 22.25
N THR A 884 -28.03 -32.12 21.57
CA THR A 884 -27.48 -32.31 20.22
C THR A 884 -26.09 -32.93 20.29
N PHE A 885 -25.93 -34.17 19.82
CA PHE A 885 -24.65 -34.91 19.91
C PHE A 885 -24.01 -35.24 18.56
N GLU A 886 -24.75 -35.09 17.47
CA GLU A 886 -24.19 -35.20 16.11
C GLU A 886 -23.24 -34.01 15.89
N ALA A 887 -22.09 -34.25 15.26
CA ALA A 887 -20.97 -33.31 15.22
C ALA A 887 -21.30 -32.06 14.38
N HIS A 888 -21.95 -32.22 13.24
CA HIS A 888 -22.36 -31.13 12.37
C HIS A 888 -23.42 -30.23 13.01
N ASP A 889 -24.51 -30.83 13.51
CA ASP A 889 -25.60 -30.13 14.18
C ASP A 889 -25.11 -29.40 15.43
N ARG A 890 -24.25 -30.06 16.23
CA ARG A 890 -23.67 -29.45 17.42
C ARG A 890 -22.70 -28.33 17.05
N GLY A 891 -21.88 -28.53 16.01
CA GLY A 891 -20.96 -27.52 15.49
C GLY A 891 -21.68 -26.27 14.98
N SER A 892 -22.85 -26.45 14.35
CA SER A 892 -23.72 -25.37 13.88
C SER A 892 -24.07 -24.36 14.98
N ILE A 893 -24.25 -24.84 16.22
CA ILE A 893 -24.56 -23.98 17.37
C ILE A 893 -23.39 -23.02 17.66
N LEU A 894 -22.15 -23.50 17.56
CA LEU A 894 -20.95 -22.67 17.73
C LEU A 894 -20.80 -21.67 16.59
N VAL A 895 -20.94 -22.10 15.34
CA VAL A 895 -20.88 -21.20 14.16
C VAL A 895 -21.91 -20.09 14.30
N PHE A 896 -23.15 -20.44 14.67
CA PHE A 896 -24.23 -19.49 14.88
C PHE A 896 -23.94 -18.50 16.02
N ALA A 897 -23.29 -18.95 17.10
CA ALA A 897 -22.86 -18.06 18.19
C ALA A 897 -21.84 -17.02 17.73
N VAL A 898 -20.83 -17.43 16.96
CA VAL A 898 -19.82 -16.52 16.40
C VAL A 898 -20.46 -15.58 15.39
N TYR A 899 -21.32 -16.10 14.53
CA TYR A 899 -22.07 -15.31 13.55
C TYR A 899 -22.97 -14.25 14.21
N LYS A 900 -23.68 -14.57 15.30
CA LYS A 900 -24.49 -13.58 16.03
C LYS A 900 -23.65 -12.47 16.65
N ALA A 901 -22.43 -12.78 17.10
CA ALA A 901 -21.48 -11.77 17.54
C ALA A 901 -21.06 -10.85 16.37
N PHE A 902 -20.77 -11.43 15.19
CA PHE A 902 -20.48 -10.67 13.98
C PHE A 902 -21.62 -9.72 13.59
N GLU A 903 -22.85 -10.23 13.57
CA GLU A 903 -24.05 -9.45 13.25
C GLU A 903 -24.18 -8.21 14.15
N ALA A 904 -23.99 -8.39 15.46
CA ALA A 904 -24.05 -7.31 16.44
C ALA A 904 -22.95 -6.26 16.21
N ILE A 905 -21.73 -6.69 15.88
CA ILE A 905 -20.59 -5.79 15.64
C ILE A 905 -20.75 -5.02 14.34
N VAL A 906 -21.18 -5.67 13.24
CA VAL A 906 -21.48 -5.00 11.96
C VAL A 906 -22.51 -3.92 12.19
N THR A 907 -23.65 -4.28 12.80
CA THR A 907 -24.73 -3.33 13.10
C THR A 907 -24.21 -2.10 13.85
N ARG A 908 -23.43 -2.31 14.92
CA ARG A 908 -22.83 -1.23 15.72
C ARG A 908 -21.86 -0.36 14.93
N ARG A 909 -20.99 -0.95 14.12
CA ARG A 909 -19.94 -0.23 13.38
C ARG A 909 -20.42 0.46 12.11
N THR A 910 -21.58 0.07 11.60
CA THR A 910 -22.20 0.73 10.44
C THR A 910 -23.31 1.70 10.82
N GLU A 911 -23.68 1.77 12.11
CA GLU A 911 -24.78 2.58 12.60
C GLU A 911 -24.60 4.06 12.26
N ASP A 912 -23.39 4.60 12.45
CA ASP A 912 -23.05 5.98 12.13
C ASP A 912 -23.16 6.26 10.61
N LEU A 913 -22.68 5.33 9.77
CA LEU A 913 -22.81 5.42 8.31
C LEU A 913 -24.28 5.44 7.87
N ILE A 914 -25.10 4.59 8.48
CA ILE A 914 -26.54 4.54 8.21
C ILE A 914 -27.23 5.81 8.72
N GLN A 915 -26.90 6.30 9.91
CA GLN A 915 -27.45 7.55 10.44
C GLN A 915 -27.07 8.75 9.56
N LEU A 916 -25.82 8.83 9.10
CA LEU A 916 -25.37 9.88 8.19
C LEU A 916 -26.13 9.83 6.86
N ALA A 917 -26.30 8.63 6.29
CA ALA A 917 -27.02 8.44 5.03
C ALA A 917 -28.53 8.71 5.12
N THR A 918 -29.11 8.62 6.32
CA THR A 918 -30.56 8.72 6.54
C THR A 918 -30.98 9.99 7.29
N GLY A 919 -30.05 10.95 7.45
CA GLY A 919 -30.32 12.20 8.18
C GLY A 919 -30.63 12.00 9.67
N GLY A 920 -30.08 10.95 10.27
CA GLY A 920 -30.22 10.60 11.69
C GLY A 920 -31.42 9.70 12.03
N THR A 921 -32.24 9.32 11.04
CA THR A 921 -33.42 8.47 11.30
C THR A 921 -33.07 7.00 11.54
N GLY A 922 -31.91 6.54 11.05
CA GLY A 922 -31.49 5.13 11.11
C GLY A 922 -32.25 4.24 10.13
N VAL A 923 -33.19 4.78 9.35
CA VAL A 923 -34.05 4.02 8.43
C VAL A 923 -33.64 4.32 7.00
N LEU A 924 -33.12 3.30 6.32
CA LEU A 924 -32.69 3.46 4.92
C LEU A 924 -33.89 3.70 4.00
N PRO A 925 -33.77 4.58 3.00
CA PRO A 925 -34.84 4.83 2.04
C PRO A 925 -35.15 3.56 1.26
N ALA A 926 -36.43 3.37 0.91
CA ALA A 926 -36.84 2.26 0.06
C ALA A 926 -36.22 2.42 -1.34
N GLY A 927 -35.50 1.41 -1.82
CA GLY A 927 -34.85 1.43 -3.14
C GLY A 927 -33.34 1.18 -3.09
N VAL A 928 -32.67 1.42 -4.22
CA VAL A 928 -31.22 1.16 -4.38
C VAL A 928 -30.41 2.12 -3.52
N LEU A 929 -29.44 1.58 -2.78
CA LEU A 929 -28.54 2.37 -1.95
C LEU A 929 -27.51 3.12 -2.79
N HIS A 930 -27.10 4.30 -2.33
CA HIS A 930 -26.07 5.08 -2.99
C HIS A 930 -24.75 4.27 -3.09
N PRO A 931 -24.05 4.22 -4.24
CA PRO A 931 -22.84 3.41 -4.41
C PRO A 931 -21.76 3.72 -3.36
N GLY A 932 -21.51 5.00 -3.05
CA GLY A 932 -20.56 5.37 -1.99
C GLY A 932 -20.97 4.89 -0.59
N LEU A 933 -22.26 4.69 -0.30
CA LEU A 933 -22.68 4.07 0.97
C LEU A 933 -22.43 2.56 0.92
N VAL A 934 -22.73 1.91 -0.21
CA VAL A 934 -22.45 0.49 -0.42
C VAL A 934 -20.95 0.20 -0.22
N ASP A 935 -20.07 1.01 -0.81
CA ASP A 935 -18.61 0.86 -0.68
C ASP A 935 -18.14 0.99 0.77
N ARG A 936 -18.67 1.98 1.52
CA ARG A 936 -18.28 2.20 2.92
C ARG A 936 -18.79 1.10 3.85
N LEU A 937 -20.03 0.65 3.64
CA LEU A 937 -20.58 -0.51 4.36
C LEU A 937 -19.81 -1.79 4.05
N THR A 938 -19.38 -1.97 2.79
CA THR A 938 -18.54 -3.09 2.34
C THR A 938 -17.18 -3.07 3.02
N ASP A 939 -16.52 -1.91 3.05
CA ASP A 939 -15.22 -1.74 3.70
C ASP A 939 -15.29 -2.02 5.19
N GLU A 940 -16.31 -1.51 5.90
CA GLU A 940 -16.47 -1.82 7.33
C GLU A 940 -16.80 -3.30 7.57
N THR A 941 -17.72 -3.89 6.82
CA THR A 941 -18.08 -5.30 6.96
C THR A 941 -16.87 -6.22 6.72
N THR A 942 -16.09 -5.96 5.68
CA THR A 942 -14.90 -6.78 5.35
C THR A 942 -13.76 -6.59 6.36
N LYS A 943 -13.60 -5.40 6.96
CA LYS A 943 -12.67 -5.18 8.09
C LYS A 943 -13.08 -5.99 9.31
N ILE A 944 -14.37 -6.01 9.63
CA ILE A 944 -14.91 -6.74 10.78
C ILE A 944 -14.72 -8.24 10.59
N ALA A 945 -15.02 -8.77 9.39
CA ALA A 945 -14.82 -10.17 9.05
C ALA A 945 -13.34 -10.59 9.21
N LYS A 946 -12.40 -9.79 8.69
CA LYS A 946 -10.96 -10.01 8.86
C LYS A 946 -10.53 -10.03 10.33
N GLN A 947 -11.06 -9.10 11.13
CA GLN A 947 -10.76 -9.02 12.56
C GLN A 947 -11.33 -10.23 13.32
N MET A 948 -12.56 -10.64 13.03
CA MET A 948 -13.17 -11.82 13.66
C MET A 948 -12.47 -13.13 13.30
N LEU A 949 -12.12 -13.31 12.02
CA LEU A 949 -11.32 -14.46 11.59
C LEU A 949 -9.97 -14.50 12.32
N THR A 950 -9.30 -13.35 12.43
CA THR A 950 -8.04 -13.23 13.18
C THR A 950 -8.22 -13.58 14.66
N MET A 951 -9.29 -13.10 15.29
CA MET A 951 -9.60 -13.37 16.70
C MET A 951 -9.87 -14.87 16.94
N CYS A 952 -10.65 -15.52 16.06
CA CYS A 952 -10.96 -16.94 16.13
C CYS A 952 -9.71 -17.82 15.97
N ILE A 953 -8.88 -17.56 14.96
CA ILE A 953 -7.67 -18.35 14.75
C ILE A 953 -6.65 -18.12 15.89
N ARG A 954 -6.48 -16.88 16.36
CA ARG A 954 -5.57 -16.57 17.47
C ARG A 954 -5.99 -17.25 18.77
N ALA A 955 -7.28 -17.48 18.99
CA ALA A 955 -7.80 -18.17 20.16
C ALA A 955 -7.33 -19.62 20.26
N LEU A 956 -6.96 -20.28 19.15
CA LEU A 956 -6.42 -21.64 19.18
C LEU A 956 -5.22 -21.77 20.13
N ASP A 957 -4.33 -20.76 20.16
CA ASP A 957 -3.16 -20.72 21.03
C ASP A 957 -3.50 -20.63 22.54
N TYR A 958 -4.75 -20.27 22.85
CA TYR A 958 -5.30 -20.16 24.20
C TYR A 958 -6.34 -21.26 24.49
N CYS A 959 -6.34 -22.34 23.69
CA CYS A 959 -7.18 -23.50 23.92
C CYS A 959 -6.47 -24.55 24.81
N PRO A 960 -7.22 -25.39 25.52
CA PRO A 960 -6.65 -26.54 26.22
C PRO A 960 -6.00 -27.50 25.22
N ALA A 961 -4.94 -28.20 25.65
CA ALA A 961 -4.16 -29.07 24.77
C ALA A 961 -4.92 -30.32 24.28
N VAL A 962 -6.01 -30.69 24.96
CA VAL A 962 -6.89 -31.83 24.67
C VAL A 962 -8.31 -31.51 25.17
N ASP A 963 -9.30 -32.27 24.72
CA ASP A 963 -10.64 -32.32 25.34
C ASP A 963 -11.34 -30.95 25.41
N ILE A 964 -11.21 -30.15 24.35
CA ILE A 964 -11.81 -28.81 24.26
C ILE A 964 -13.34 -28.86 24.38
N THR A 965 -13.92 -27.80 24.95
CA THR A 965 -15.36 -27.54 24.96
C THR A 965 -15.66 -26.15 24.41
N PHE A 966 -16.89 -25.89 23.94
CA PHE A 966 -17.24 -24.59 23.37
C PHE A 966 -17.11 -23.44 24.38
N GLY A 967 -17.42 -23.70 25.65
CA GLY A 967 -17.22 -22.73 26.73
C GLY A 967 -15.74 -22.41 26.97
N GLU A 968 -14.83 -23.36 26.80
CA GLU A 968 -13.39 -23.11 26.89
C GLU A 968 -12.86 -22.38 25.67
N TYR A 969 -13.42 -22.61 24.49
CA TYR A 969 -13.13 -21.82 23.31
C TYR A 969 -13.56 -20.35 23.48
N LEU A 970 -14.71 -20.08 24.12
CA LEU A 970 -15.08 -18.71 24.52
C LEU A 970 -14.03 -18.08 25.43
N ARG A 971 -13.57 -18.80 26.45
CA ARG A 971 -12.51 -18.30 27.35
C ARG A 971 -11.22 -18.01 26.58
N ALA A 972 -10.86 -18.88 25.63
CA ALA A 972 -9.73 -18.68 24.73
C ALA A 972 -9.87 -17.41 23.88
N LEU A 973 -11.04 -17.20 23.25
CA LEU A 973 -11.38 -16.00 22.46
C LEU A 973 -11.22 -14.72 23.28
N ILE A 974 -11.84 -14.67 24.46
CA ILE A 974 -11.82 -13.50 25.34
C ILE A 974 -10.39 -13.23 25.85
N THR A 975 -9.65 -14.26 26.23
CA THR A 975 -8.26 -14.10 26.71
C THR A 975 -7.33 -13.61 25.62
N ALA A 976 -7.39 -14.26 24.44
CA ALA A 976 -6.53 -13.92 23.31
C ALA A 976 -6.77 -12.49 22.81
N ASP A 977 -8.02 -12.04 22.83
CA ASP A 977 -8.36 -10.68 22.44
C ASP A 977 -8.04 -9.63 23.51
N ARG A 978 -8.26 -9.93 24.79
CA ARG A 978 -7.84 -9.06 25.89
C ARG A 978 -6.34 -8.78 25.87
N ASP A 979 -5.53 -9.78 25.55
CA ASP A 979 -4.08 -9.63 25.44
C ASP A 979 -3.65 -8.76 24.28
N ALA A 980 -4.36 -8.82 23.15
CA ALA A 980 -3.98 -8.11 21.94
C ALA A 980 -4.61 -6.71 21.86
N TYR A 981 -5.85 -6.55 22.30
CA TYR A 981 -6.64 -5.32 22.21
C TYR A 981 -7.28 -5.04 23.58
N PRO A 982 -6.50 -4.63 24.59
CA PRO A 982 -6.99 -4.49 25.96
C PRO A 982 -8.18 -3.53 26.08
N ASP A 983 -8.16 -2.42 25.33
CA ASP A 983 -9.18 -1.37 25.43
C ASP A 983 -10.54 -1.73 24.81
N ASP A 984 -10.57 -2.69 23.86
CA ASP A 984 -11.76 -3.11 23.08
C ASP A 984 -12.84 -2.01 22.90
N PRO A 985 -12.51 -0.88 22.25
CA PRO A 985 -13.42 0.26 22.14
C PRO A 985 -14.68 -0.05 21.33
N LEU A 986 -14.67 -1.16 20.59
CA LEU A 986 -15.75 -1.60 19.72
C LEU A 986 -16.57 -2.75 20.34
N HIS A 987 -16.20 -3.22 21.53
CA HIS A 987 -16.90 -4.24 22.32
C HIS A 987 -17.07 -5.59 21.61
N TYR A 988 -16.03 -6.06 20.90
CA TYR A 988 -16.01 -7.38 20.29
C TYR A 988 -16.21 -8.47 21.35
N ARG A 989 -15.53 -8.37 22.49
CA ARG A 989 -15.60 -9.36 23.57
C ARG A 989 -17.00 -9.48 24.13
N LEU A 990 -17.67 -8.34 24.37
CA LEU A 990 -19.05 -8.33 24.86
C LEU A 990 -20.01 -9.02 23.88
N ALA A 991 -19.86 -8.80 22.57
CA ALA A 991 -20.70 -9.42 21.55
C ALA A 991 -20.58 -10.96 21.54
N PHE A 992 -19.37 -11.49 21.71
CA PHE A 992 -19.14 -12.94 21.87
C PHE A 992 -19.77 -13.48 23.15
N ILE A 993 -19.56 -12.80 24.29
CA ILE A 993 -20.12 -13.22 25.59
C ILE A 993 -21.65 -13.27 25.53
N GLU A 994 -22.28 -12.25 24.95
CA GLU A 994 -23.73 -12.18 24.81
C GLU A 994 -24.26 -13.33 23.94
N SER A 995 -23.63 -13.58 22.80
CA SER A 995 -24.07 -14.59 21.84
C SER A 995 -23.91 -16.02 22.38
N PHE A 996 -22.78 -16.33 23.02
CA PHE A 996 -22.55 -17.63 23.64
C PHE A 996 -23.50 -17.87 24.82
N ARG A 997 -23.79 -16.83 25.60
CA ARG A 997 -24.79 -16.90 26.69
C ARG A 997 -26.18 -17.21 26.15
N LYS A 998 -26.62 -16.54 25.09
CA LYS A 998 -27.93 -16.77 24.45
C LYS A 998 -28.11 -18.22 23.99
N LEU A 999 -27.02 -18.88 23.58
CA LEU A 999 -27.00 -20.26 23.08
C LEU A 999 -26.54 -21.30 24.11
N LYS A 1000 -26.46 -20.92 25.40
CA LYS A 1000 -26.04 -21.79 26.52
C LYS A 1000 -24.64 -22.41 26.36
N LEU A 1001 -23.75 -21.77 25.61
CA LEU A 1001 -22.37 -22.21 25.34
C LEU A 1001 -21.35 -21.72 26.38
N LEU A 1002 -21.81 -21.33 27.58
CA LEU A 1002 -20.93 -20.79 28.61
C LEU A 1002 -20.13 -21.91 29.32
N PRO A 1003 -18.90 -21.62 29.79
CA PRO A 1003 -18.11 -22.57 30.55
C PRO A 1003 -18.82 -22.99 31.85
N ARG A 1004 -18.71 -24.27 32.20
CA ARG A 1004 -19.44 -24.88 33.33
C ARG A 1004 -18.86 -24.53 34.70
N ASP A 1005 -17.59 -24.14 34.73
CA ASP A 1005 -16.79 -23.90 35.92
C ASP A 1005 -16.75 -22.42 36.34
N VAL A 1006 -17.43 -21.53 35.60
CA VAL A 1006 -17.46 -20.08 35.85
C VAL A 1006 -18.84 -19.68 36.37
N ARG A 1007 -18.92 -19.24 37.64
CA ARG A 1007 -20.20 -18.87 38.30
C ARG A 1007 -20.74 -17.51 37.88
N THR A 1008 -19.84 -16.55 37.61
CA THR A 1008 -20.19 -15.18 37.23
C THR A 1008 -19.58 -14.91 35.87
N ILE A 1009 -20.38 -14.46 34.90
CA ILE A 1009 -19.93 -14.27 33.52
C ILE A 1009 -19.58 -12.80 33.29
N SER A 1010 -18.29 -12.51 33.15
CA SER A 1010 -17.73 -11.21 32.76
C SER A 1010 -16.46 -11.44 31.93
N GLU A 1011 -15.94 -10.38 31.30
CA GLU A 1011 -14.65 -10.47 30.58
C GLU A 1011 -13.52 -10.94 31.51
N GLU A 1012 -13.51 -10.46 32.76
CA GLU A 1012 -12.48 -10.80 33.75
C GLU A 1012 -12.55 -12.28 34.16
N THR A 1013 -13.74 -12.81 34.43
CA THR A 1013 -13.91 -14.18 34.91
C THR A 1013 -13.81 -15.23 33.81
N LEU A 1014 -14.10 -14.84 32.55
CA LEU A 1014 -13.92 -15.71 31.39
C LEU A 1014 -12.45 -15.78 30.97
N ALA A 1015 -11.70 -14.70 31.10
CA ALA A 1015 -10.29 -14.71 30.76
C ALA A 1015 -9.54 -15.74 31.61
N TRP A 1016 -8.61 -16.48 30.99
CA TRP A 1016 -7.72 -17.36 31.72
C TRP A 1016 -6.93 -16.54 32.74
N SER A 1017 -6.85 -17.06 33.95
CA SER A 1017 -6.11 -16.42 35.04
C SER A 1017 -4.66 -16.87 35.01
N ALA A 1018 -3.78 -16.03 35.58
CA ALA A 1018 -2.45 -16.48 35.93
C ALA A 1018 -2.55 -17.67 36.92
N PRO A 1019 -1.58 -18.58 36.92
CA PRO A 1019 -1.70 -19.78 37.74
C PRO A 1019 -1.63 -19.42 39.24
N VAL A 1020 -2.66 -19.74 40.00
CA VAL A 1020 -2.71 -19.49 41.45
C VAL A 1020 -1.83 -20.50 42.17
N ASN A 1021 -0.97 -20.05 43.09
CA ASN A 1021 0.00 -20.89 43.83
C ASN A 1021 1.13 -21.49 42.98
N VAL A 1022 1.39 -20.93 41.80
CA VAL A 1022 2.58 -21.24 41.00
C VAL A 1022 3.53 -20.06 41.14
N ASP A 1023 4.81 -20.33 41.37
CA ASP A 1023 5.84 -19.32 41.14
C ASP A 1023 5.80 -19.00 39.64
N SER A 1024 5.21 -17.85 39.28
CA SER A 1024 5.07 -17.44 37.89
C SER A 1024 6.41 -17.31 37.18
N SER A 1025 7.54 -17.17 37.90
CA SER A 1025 8.88 -17.03 37.34
C SER A 1025 9.87 -18.05 37.94
N PRO A 1026 9.61 -19.37 37.80
CA PRO A 1026 10.37 -20.36 38.52
C PRO A 1026 11.80 -20.48 37.96
N ASP A 1027 12.77 -20.74 38.82
CA ASP A 1027 14.20 -20.76 38.45
C ASP A 1027 14.53 -21.72 37.29
N TRP A 1028 13.81 -22.84 37.22
CA TRP A 1028 13.97 -23.82 36.14
C TRP A 1028 13.50 -23.26 34.78
N LEU A 1029 12.51 -22.36 34.74
CA LEU A 1029 12.03 -21.72 33.52
C LEU A 1029 13.10 -20.79 32.94
N LYS A 1030 13.75 -19.97 33.77
CA LYS A 1030 14.87 -19.10 33.35
C LYS A 1030 16.06 -19.90 32.82
N LYS A 1031 16.34 -21.05 33.43
CA LYS A 1031 17.39 -21.97 32.93
C LYS A 1031 16.99 -22.60 31.60
N CYS A 1032 15.72 -22.99 31.47
CA CYS A 1032 15.18 -23.62 30.26
C CYS A 1032 15.14 -22.66 29.08
N LEU A 1033 14.63 -21.43 29.25
CA LEU A 1033 14.52 -20.42 28.20
C LEU A 1033 15.89 -20.01 27.64
N ARG A 1034 16.97 -20.09 28.43
CA ARG A 1034 18.34 -19.91 27.94
C ARG A 1034 18.82 -21.03 27.00
N GLY A 1035 18.20 -22.20 27.08
CA GLY A 1035 18.53 -23.39 26.27
C GLY A 1035 17.53 -23.70 25.15
N ILE A 1036 16.45 -22.91 25.02
CA ILE A 1036 15.46 -23.02 23.96
C ILE A 1036 15.79 -21.98 22.89
N ASP A 1037 15.82 -22.40 21.62
CA ASP A 1037 16.02 -21.50 20.50
C ASP A 1037 14.66 -20.92 20.06
N LEU A 1038 14.48 -19.62 20.29
CA LEU A 1038 13.27 -18.84 19.95
C LEU A 1038 13.40 -18.09 18.61
N SER A 1039 14.38 -18.47 17.79
CA SER A 1039 14.57 -17.85 16.48
C SER A 1039 13.42 -18.10 15.52
N TRP A 1040 12.55 -19.10 15.75
CA TRP A 1040 11.38 -19.40 14.92
C TRP A 1040 10.54 -18.14 14.65
N ASP A 1041 10.61 -17.68 13.40
CA ASP A 1041 9.86 -16.57 12.84
C ASP A 1041 9.38 -16.87 11.42
N GLN A 1042 8.83 -15.86 10.73
CA GLN A 1042 8.27 -16.00 9.39
C GLN A 1042 9.34 -16.15 8.29
N GLU A 1043 10.63 -16.00 8.59
CA GLU A 1043 11.72 -16.11 7.60
C GLU A 1043 12.45 -17.46 7.68
N LEU A 1044 12.32 -18.19 8.79
CA LEU A 1044 12.89 -19.52 8.94
C LEU A 1044 12.22 -20.57 8.04
N LYS A 1045 13.03 -21.50 7.55
CA LYS A 1045 12.58 -22.66 6.78
C LYS A 1045 11.69 -23.56 7.63
N ARG A 1046 10.59 -24.03 7.07
CA ARG A 1046 9.61 -24.90 7.76
C ARG A 1046 10.21 -26.22 8.25
N SER A 1047 11.13 -26.81 7.48
CA SER A 1047 11.91 -27.99 7.91
C SER A 1047 12.78 -27.71 9.14
N LYS A 1048 13.44 -26.55 9.18
CA LYS A 1048 14.24 -26.12 10.34
C LYS A 1048 13.38 -25.81 11.55
N ILE A 1049 12.22 -25.18 11.32
CA ILE A 1049 11.20 -24.95 12.34
C ILE A 1049 10.76 -26.28 12.98
N PHE A 1050 10.52 -27.32 12.16
CA PHE A 1050 10.20 -28.66 12.66
C PHE A 1050 11.32 -29.24 13.53
N GLU A 1051 12.58 -29.21 13.08
CA GLU A 1051 13.73 -29.67 13.86
C GLU A 1051 13.92 -28.89 15.18
N LEU A 1052 13.71 -27.58 15.13
CA LEU A 1052 13.76 -26.70 16.30
C LEU A 1052 12.65 -27.04 17.29
N ASN A 1053 11.43 -27.29 16.80
CA ASN A 1053 10.33 -27.75 17.64
C ASN A 1053 10.70 -29.06 18.35
N GLU A 1054 11.24 -30.07 17.65
CA GLU A 1054 11.67 -31.33 18.27
C GLU A 1054 12.76 -31.12 19.34
N THR A 1055 13.74 -30.26 19.04
CA THR A 1055 14.83 -29.93 19.97
C THR A 1055 14.31 -29.20 21.21
N ASN A 1056 13.45 -28.20 21.01
CA ASN A 1056 12.85 -27.39 22.07
C ASN A 1056 11.89 -28.21 22.94
N ARG A 1057 11.11 -29.13 22.34
CA ARG A 1057 10.28 -30.10 23.07
C ARG A 1057 11.12 -30.94 24.03
N PHE A 1058 12.23 -31.49 23.55
CA PHE A 1058 13.12 -32.29 24.39
C PHE A 1058 13.81 -31.46 25.49
N ALA A 1059 14.27 -30.25 25.17
CA ALA A 1059 14.89 -29.35 26.14
C ALA A 1059 13.92 -28.92 27.25
N LEU A 1060 12.68 -28.59 26.89
CA LEU A 1060 11.62 -28.25 27.83
C LEU A 1060 11.22 -29.46 28.67
N TRP A 1061 11.01 -30.61 28.03
CA TRP A 1061 10.69 -31.87 28.72
C TRP A 1061 11.73 -32.22 29.77
N LYS A 1062 13.03 -32.18 29.40
CA LYS A 1062 14.14 -32.48 30.32
C LYS A 1062 14.16 -31.51 31.49
N SER A 1063 14.00 -30.22 31.23
CA SER A 1063 14.03 -29.18 32.28
C SER A 1063 12.85 -29.32 33.25
N MET A 1064 11.64 -29.60 32.73
CA MET A 1064 10.46 -29.86 33.55
C MET A 1064 10.60 -31.15 34.35
N ARG A 1065 11.13 -32.22 33.74
CA ARG A 1065 11.37 -33.50 34.43
C ARG A 1065 12.33 -33.32 35.60
N ASP A 1066 13.46 -32.65 35.39
CA ASP A 1066 14.44 -32.37 36.44
C ASP A 1066 13.82 -31.51 37.57
N ALA A 1067 12.95 -30.55 37.22
CA ALA A 1067 12.25 -29.71 38.18
C ALA A 1067 11.19 -30.49 39.00
N PHE A 1068 10.49 -31.44 38.38
CA PHE A 1068 9.48 -32.28 39.04
C PHE A 1068 10.09 -33.32 39.97
N ILE A 1069 11.24 -33.92 39.62
CA ILE A 1069 11.98 -34.84 40.50
C ILE A 1069 12.37 -34.14 41.81
N GLY A 1070 12.74 -32.85 41.76
CA GLY A 1070 13.08 -32.08 42.96
C GLY A 1070 11.87 -31.64 43.80
N HIS A 1071 10.68 -31.54 43.20
CA HIS A 1071 9.46 -31.01 43.81
C HIS A 1071 8.20 -31.63 43.16
N PRO A 1072 7.81 -32.86 43.56
CA PRO A 1072 6.69 -33.58 42.95
C PRO A 1072 5.33 -32.88 43.07
N ASP A 1073 5.16 -32.02 44.08
CA ASP A 1073 3.99 -31.15 44.28
C ASP A 1073 3.71 -30.22 43.08
N ARG A 1074 4.74 -29.92 42.27
CA ARG A 1074 4.60 -29.08 41.06
C ARG A 1074 3.85 -29.77 39.92
N LEU A 1075 3.70 -31.10 39.95
CA LEU A 1075 2.99 -31.84 38.91
C LEU A 1075 1.51 -31.45 38.82
N GLU A 1076 0.88 -31.22 39.98
CA GLU A 1076 -0.53 -30.81 40.06
C GLU A 1076 -0.78 -29.47 39.36
N GLN A 1077 0.21 -28.58 39.35
CA GLN A 1077 0.15 -27.25 38.73
C GLN A 1077 0.01 -27.32 37.19
N PHE A 1078 0.37 -28.45 36.57
CA PHE A 1078 0.21 -28.70 35.15
C PHE A 1078 -0.87 -29.76 34.86
N GLY A 1079 -1.66 -30.14 35.88
CA GLY A 1079 -2.69 -31.16 35.76
C GLY A 1079 -2.16 -32.58 35.55
N LEU A 1080 -0.94 -32.86 36.01
CA LEU A 1080 -0.28 -34.16 35.86
C LEU A 1080 -0.41 -34.98 37.15
N LEU A 1081 -0.59 -36.28 37.00
CA LEU A 1081 -0.52 -37.27 38.08
C LEU A 1081 0.93 -37.63 38.39
N CYS A 1082 1.24 -37.86 39.67
CA CYS A 1082 2.51 -38.43 40.12
C CYS A 1082 2.50 -39.96 40.00
N ASP A 1083 3.68 -40.58 39.99
CA ASP A 1083 3.90 -42.03 40.01
C ASP A 1083 3.24 -42.79 38.83
N LEU A 1084 3.09 -42.12 37.68
CA LEU A 1084 2.48 -42.72 36.50
C LEU A 1084 3.53 -43.49 35.66
N PRO A 1085 3.34 -44.81 35.42
CA PRO A 1085 4.24 -45.64 34.62
C PRO A 1085 4.30 -45.25 33.14
N ARG A 1086 5.35 -45.70 32.44
CA ARG A 1086 5.44 -45.56 30.97
C ARG A 1086 4.72 -46.71 30.28
N TYR A 1087 3.75 -46.38 29.44
CA TYR A 1087 3.03 -47.34 28.60
C TYR A 1087 3.51 -47.27 27.14
N ASP A 1088 3.39 -48.37 26.41
CA ASP A 1088 3.45 -48.37 24.94
C ASP A 1088 2.09 -48.02 24.31
N GLU A 1089 2.01 -48.04 22.97
CA GLU A 1089 0.78 -47.71 22.23
C GLU A 1089 -0.35 -48.72 22.47
N ASP A 1090 -0.01 -49.97 22.82
CA ASP A 1090 -0.98 -51.02 23.16
C ASP A 1090 -1.45 -50.94 24.62
N GLY A 1091 -1.04 -49.91 25.38
CA GLY A 1091 -1.39 -49.74 26.78
C GLY A 1091 -0.65 -50.68 27.74
N MET A 1092 0.35 -51.43 27.25
CA MET A 1092 1.17 -52.31 28.07
C MET A 1092 2.24 -51.51 28.81
N MET A 1093 2.52 -51.87 30.06
CA MET A 1093 3.53 -51.19 30.85
C MET A 1093 4.93 -51.55 30.33
N LYS A 1094 5.69 -50.53 29.90
CA LYS A 1094 7.11 -50.68 29.55
C LYS A 1094 8.00 -50.56 30.78
N HIS A 1095 7.79 -49.53 31.61
CA HIS A 1095 8.61 -49.24 32.79
C HIS A 1095 7.74 -48.80 33.98
N GLU A 1096 7.98 -49.38 35.16
CA GLU A 1096 7.38 -48.94 36.42
C GLU A 1096 7.84 -47.53 36.78
N ALA A 1097 6.96 -46.73 37.39
CA ALA A 1097 7.31 -45.43 37.92
C ALA A 1097 8.09 -45.54 39.23
N ARG A 1098 9.15 -44.75 39.39
CA ARG A 1098 9.83 -44.56 40.68
C ARG A 1098 9.06 -43.53 41.51
N ASN A 1099 9.24 -43.56 42.83
CA ASN A 1099 8.58 -42.63 43.76
C ASN A 1099 8.90 -41.17 43.43
N GLY A 1100 7.89 -40.36 43.11
CA GLY A 1100 8.02 -38.96 42.68
C GLY A 1100 8.27 -38.76 41.18
N GLU A 1101 8.35 -39.84 40.39
CA GLU A 1101 8.54 -39.80 38.95
C GLU A 1101 7.19 -39.88 38.23
N THR A 1102 7.08 -39.26 37.05
CA THR A 1102 5.89 -39.39 36.22
C THR A 1102 6.22 -39.31 34.74
N THR A 1103 5.40 -39.94 33.91
CA THR A 1103 5.49 -39.81 32.45
C THR A 1103 4.58 -38.72 31.93
N PHE A 1104 5.17 -37.83 31.13
CA PHE A 1104 4.47 -36.80 30.38
C PHE A 1104 5.28 -36.48 29.13
N ASP A 1105 4.61 -35.89 28.15
CA ASP A 1105 5.19 -35.46 26.88
C ASP A 1105 5.01 -33.97 26.70
N ILE A 1106 6.00 -33.33 26.09
CA ILE A 1106 5.82 -31.99 25.50
C ILE A 1106 5.46 -32.21 24.05
N TYR A 1107 4.24 -31.83 23.66
CA TYR A 1107 3.70 -32.07 22.33
C TYR A 1107 4.17 -31.03 21.30
N GLY A 1108 4.37 -29.79 21.73
CA GLY A 1108 4.90 -28.72 20.89
C GLY A 1108 5.39 -27.55 21.73
N VAL A 1109 6.39 -26.82 21.20
CA VAL A 1109 6.93 -25.58 21.78
C VAL A 1109 7.02 -24.55 20.66
N ARG A 1110 6.12 -23.56 20.68
CA ARG A 1110 5.84 -22.67 19.56
C ARG A 1110 6.01 -21.22 20.00
N PRO A 1111 7.07 -20.52 19.60
CA PRO A 1111 7.14 -19.09 19.78
C PRO A 1111 6.17 -18.39 18.83
N THR A 1112 5.65 -17.24 19.26
CA THR A 1112 4.76 -16.38 18.49
C THR A 1112 5.36 -14.98 18.47
N ARG A 1113 5.19 -14.27 17.34
CA ARG A 1113 5.54 -12.84 17.23
C ARG A 1113 4.34 -12.11 16.65
N ARG A 1114 3.59 -11.42 17.51
CA ARG A 1114 2.36 -10.72 17.12
C ARG A 1114 2.56 -9.22 17.23
N VAL A 1115 2.02 -8.46 16.27
CA VAL A 1115 2.02 -6.99 16.31
C VAL A 1115 0.85 -6.53 17.17
N ALA A 1116 1.14 -5.73 18.19
CA ALA A 1116 0.15 -5.08 19.03
C ALA A 1116 -0.38 -3.80 18.36
N PRO A 1117 -1.53 -3.25 18.80
CA PRO A 1117 -2.17 -2.09 18.17
C PRO A 1117 -1.31 -0.82 18.18
N ASP A 1118 -0.38 -0.73 19.13
CA ASP A 1118 0.60 0.35 19.26
C ASP A 1118 1.84 0.16 18.35
N GLY A 1119 1.85 -0.89 17.54
CA GLY A 1119 2.97 -1.26 16.66
C GLY A 1119 4.10 -2.02 17.34
N SER A 1120 4.01 -2.30 18.65
CA SER A 1120 5.00 -3.12 19.37
C SER A 1120 4.86 -4.60 19.04
N PHE A 1121 5.92 -5.39 19.26
CA PHE A 1121 5.88 -6.84 19.10
C PHE A 1121 5.67 -7.52 20.45
N ARG A 1122 4.63 -8.36 20.55
CA ARG A 1122 4.46 -9.32 21.64
C ARG A 1122 5.07 -10.65 21.22
N ILE A 1123 6.01 -11.13 22.04
CA ILE A 1123 6.66 -12.42 21.86
C ILE A 1123 6.22 -13.33 22.99
N GLU A 1124 5.69 -14.50 22.65
CA GLU A 1124 5.25 -15.51 23.64
C GLU A 1124 5.73 -16.89 23.21
N VAL A 1125 5.87 -17.80 24.16
CA VAL A 1125 6.13 -19.22 23.89
C VAL A 1125 4.96 -20.04 24.38
N ILE A 1126 4.37 -20.81 23.47
CA ILE A 1126 3.24 -21.69 23.77
C ILE A 1126 3.78 -23.10 23.82
N ALA A 1127 3.61 -23.77 24.96
CA ALA A 1127 3.95 -25.18 25.08
C ALA A 1127 2.75 -26.01 25.51
N ALA A 1128 2.56 -27.15 24.85
CA ALA A 1128 1.53 -28.12 25.18
C ALA A 1128 2.16 -29.29 25.94
N VAL A 1129 1.82 -29.41 27.21
CA VAL A 1129 2.23 -30.49 28.12
C VAL A 1129 1.08 -31.49 28.19
N GLN A 1130 1.35 -32.77 27.97
CA GLN A 1130 0.32 -33.80 27.98
C GLN A 1130 0.76 -35.04 28.76
N GLN A 1131 -0.22 -35.70 29.37
CA GLN A 1131 -0.05 -36.99 30.01
C GLN A 1131 -1.24 -37.88 29.63
N ARG A 1132 -0.98 -39.18 29.48
CA ARG A 1132 -1.99 -40.18 29.12
C ARG A 1132 -1.99 -41.34 30.11
N VAL A 1133 -3.18 -41.87 30.40
CA VAL A 1133 -3.38 -43.08 31.21
C VAL A 1133 -4.37 -44.00 30.51
N PRO A 1134 -4.13 -45.32 30.44
CA PRO A 1134 -5.09 -46.26 29.86
C PRO A 1134 -6.27 -46.44 30.81
N VAL A 1135 -7.48 -46.42 30.26
CA VAL A 1135 -8.74 -46.58 31.00
C VAL A 1135 -9.57 -47.67 30.35
N GLY A 1136 -10.07 -48.60 31.15
CA GLY A 1136 -10.98 -49.64 30.69
C GLY A 1136 -12.33 -49.07 30.25
N LEU A 1137 -13.09 -49.81 29.44
CA LEU A 1137 -14.45 -49.40 29.05
C LEU A 1137 -15.42 -49.25 30.24
N ASP A 1138 -15.08 -49.85 31.40
CA ASP A 1138 -15.77 -49.68 32.69
C ASP A 1138 -15.43 -48.37 33.41
N GLY A 1139 -14.48 -47.59 32.87
CA GLY A 1139 -14.00 -46.33 33.43
C GLY A 1139 -12.91 -46.46 34.50
N ALA A 1140 -12.41 -47.68 34.77
CA ALA A 1140 -11.35 -47.93 35.73
C ALA A 1140 -9.96 -47.55 35.17
N LEU A 1141 -9.13 -46.91 35.98
CA LEU A 1141 -7.74 -46.58 35.62
C LEU A 1141 -6.90 -47.87 35.62
N LEU A 1142 -6.25 -48.17 34.49
CA LEU A 1142 -5.41 -49.35 34.32
C LEU A 1142 -3.95 -49.02 34.64
N LEU A 1143 -3.67 -48.62 35.89
CA LEU A 1143 -2.33 -48.15 36.30
C LEU A 1143 -1.24 -49.22 36.11
N LYS A 1144 -1.60 -50.52 36.18
CA LYS A 1144 -0.68 -51.64 35.92
C LYS A 1144 -0.52 -51.99 34.43
N GLY A 1145 -1.08 -51.17 33.54
CA GLY A 1145 -1.21 -51.46 32.12
C GLY A 1145 -2.38 -52.41 31.84
N VAL A 1146 -2.61 -52.62 30.55
CA VAL A 1146 -3.61 -53.57 30.05
C VAL A 1146 -3.17 -55.01 30.37
N ALA A 1147 -4.10 -55.91 30.70
CA ALA A 1147 -3.77 -57.25 31.19
C ALA A 1147 -3.23 -58.16 30.09
N LYS A 1148 -3.75 -58.03 28.86
CA LYS A 1148 -3.27 -58.69 27.65
C LYS A 1148 -3.30 -57.74 26.47
N LYS A 1149 -2.35 -57.91 25.54
CA LYS A 1149 -2.34 -57.18 24.27
C LYS A 1149 -3.65 -57.49 23.51
N GLY A 1150 -4.42 -56.44 23.20
CA GLY A 1150 -5.72 -56.53 22.54
C GLY A 1150 -6.94 -56.46 23.47
N ASP A 1151 -6.79 -56.35 24.80
CA ASP A 1151 -7.96 -56.00 25.63
C ASP A 1151 -8.43 -54.57 25.32
N GLU A 1152 -9.73 -54.33 25.42
CA GLU A 1152 -10.34 -53.05 25.05
C GLU A 1152 -10.10 -51.96 26.11
N PHE A 1153 -9.49 -50.85 25.67
CA PHE A 1153 -9.23 -49.68 26.48
C PHE A 1153 -9.26 -48.42 25.62
N PHE A 1154 -9.26 -47.26 26.27
CA PHE A 1154 -9.02 -45.97 25.60
C PHE A 1154 -8.00 -45.13 26.36
N TRP A 1155 -7.36 -44.20 25.65
CA TRP A 1155 -6.43 -43.24 26.25
C TRP A 1155 -7.20 -42.08 26.88
N PHE A 1156 -7.11 -41.95 28.21
CA PHE A 1156 -7.55 -40.75 28.91
C PHE A 1156 -6.39 -39.75 28.99
N ARG A 1157 -6.60 -38.54 28.45
CA ARG A 1157 -5.56 -37.52 28.35
C ARG A 1157 -5.84 -36.30 29.22
N GLY A 1158 -4.77 -35.75 29.78
CA GLY A 1158 -4.76 -34.46 30.47
C GLY A 1158 -3.43 -33.74 30.26
N GLY A 1159 -3.20 -32.69 31.04
CA GLY A 1159 -2.03 -31.83 30.97
C GLY A 1159 -2.41 -30.36 30.92
N ALA A 1160 -1.58 -29.54 30.27
CA ALA A 1160 -1.78 -28.10 30.20
C ALA A 1160 -1.23 -27.47 28.92
N THR A 1161 -1.92 -26.44 28.40
CA THR A 1161 -1.30 -25.45 27.51
C THR A 1161 -0.73 -24.33 28.37
N ILE A 1162 0.57 -24.07 28.26
CA ILE A 1162 1.25 -22.99 28.99
C ILE A 1162 1.71 -21.90 28.04
N ILE A 1163 1.44 -20.65 28.41
CA ILE A 1163 1.81 -19.45 27.66
C ILE A 1163 2.84 -18.69 28.49
N ILE A 1164 4.03 -18.55 27.93
CA ILE A 1164 5.22 -18.02 28.62
C ILE A 1164 5.62 -16.70 27.96
N ASP A 1165 5.92 -15.69 28.78
CA ASP A 1165 6.68 -14.51 28.37
C ASP A 1165 8.18 -14.84 28.42
N PRO A 1166 8.90 -14.83 27.28
CA PRO A 1166 10.32 -15.17 27.25
C PRO A 1166 11.22 -13.94 27.44
N ARG A 1167 10.68 -12.74 27.68
CA ARG A 1167 11.48 -11.51 27.74
C ARG A 1167 12.47 -11.57 28.91
N LYS A 1168 13.73 -11.27 28.59
CA LYS A 1168 14.82 -11.32 29.56
C LYS A 1168 14.54 -10.40 30.75
N GLY A 1169 14.57 -10.95 31.97
CA GLY A 1169 14.25 -10.22 33.21
C GLY A 1169 12.76 -10.16 33.56
N HIS A 1170 11.89 -10.66 32.68
CA HIS A 1170 10.45 -10.76 32.84
C HIS A 1170 9.93 -12.17 32.50
N GLU A 1171 10.79 -13.19 32.62
CA GLU A 1171 10.44 -14.55 32.24
C GLU A 1171 9.34 -15.10 33.16
N GLU A 1172 8.11 -15.24 32.65
CA GLU A 1172 6.97 -15.69 33.45
C GLU A 1172 5.97 -16.57 32.69
N ILE A 1173 5.32 -17.48 33.41
CA ILE A 1173 4.15 -18.22 32.93
C ILE A 1173 2.93 -17.31 33.09
N ARG A 1174 2.45 -16.74 31.99
CA ARG A 1174 1.29 -15.86 31.98
C ARG A 1174 -0.02 -16.63 32.19
N TYR A 1175 -0.13 -17.79 31.54
CA TYR A 1175 -1.31 -18.64 31.62
C TYR A 1175 -0.94 -20.12 31.68
N ALA A 1176 -1.70 -20.88 32.47
CA ALA A 1176 -1.69 -22.34 32.46
C ALA A 1176 -3.14 -22.83 32.29
N ILE A 1177 -3.43 -23.42 31.13
CA ILE A 1177 -4.76 -23.85 30.74
C ILE A 1177 -4.83 -25.36 30.95
N ILE A 1178 -5.38 -25.77 32.09
CA ILE A 1178 -5.18 -27.10 32.65
C ILE A 1178 -6.38 -28.02 32.38
N LYS A 1179 -6.07 -29.24 31.95
CA LYS A 1179 -6.98 -30.39 31.87
C LYS A 1179 -6.44 -31.50 32.78
N ASN A 1180 -6.91 -31.54 34.03
CA ASN A 1180 -6.35 -32.46 35.03
C ASN A 1180 -6.54 -33.94 34.65
N THR A 1181 -5.43 -34.69 34.57
CA THR A 1181 -5.37 -36.13 34.24
C THR A 1181 -5.98 -37.03 35.33
N GLY A 1182 -6.09 -36.53 36.57
CA GLY A 1182 -6.78 -37.19 37.68
C GLY A 1182 -8.29 -36.92 37.75
N SER A 1183 -8.85 -36.07 36.88
CA SER A 1183 -10.25 -35.64 36.99
C SER A 1183 -11.24 -36.80 36.79
N ALA A 1184 -11.90 -37.21 37.89
CA ALA A 1184 -12.91 -38.26 37.87
C ALA A 1184 -14.13 -37.88 37.02
N ASP A 1185 -14.57 -36.61 37.09
CA ASP A 1185 -15.72 -36.13 36.33
C ASP A 1185 -15.47 -36.11 34.82
N ARG A 1186 -14.27 -35.70 34.38
CA ARG A 1186 -13.87 -35.76 32.97
C ARG A 1186 -13.80 -37.20 32.50
N ARG A 1187 -13.16 -38.08 33.29
CA ARG A 1187 -13.06 -39.50 32.98
C ARG A 1187 -14.44 -40.13 32.82
N LYS A 1188 -15.37 -39.87 33.74
CA LYS A 1188 -16.75 -40.36 33.65
C LYS A 1188 -17.45 -39.92 32.37
N ARG A 1189 -17.26 -38.66 31.95
CA ARG A 1189 -17.83 -38.15 30.68
C ARG A 1189 -17.21 -38.81 29.46
N GLN A 1190 -15.88 -38.91 29.41
CA GLN A 1190 -15.19 -39.55 28.30
C GLN A 1190 -15.53 -41.04 28.21
N THR A 1191 -15.62 -41.75 29.34
CA THR A 1191 -16.12 -43.14 29.38
C THR A 1191 -17.52 -43.20 28.79
N ALA A 1192 -18.45 -42.34 29.21
CA ALA A 1192 -19.80 -42.31 28.65
C ALA A 1192 -19.81 -42.06 27.13
N THR A 1193 -18.96 -41.16 26.63
CA THR A 1193 -18.81 -40.88 25.19
C THR A 1193 -18.23 -42.08 24.44
N VAL A 1194 -17.13 -42.66 24.93
CA VAL A 1194 -16.48 -43.82 24.29
C VAL A 1194 -17.40 -45.05 24.31
N THR A 1195 -18.07 -45.33 25.42
CA THR A 1195 -19.06 -46.42 25.51
C THR A 1195 -20.25 -46.17 24.58
N ALA A 1196 -20.75 -44.94 24.48
CA ALA A 1196 -21.82 -44.59 23.53
C ALA A 1196 -21.38 -44.73 22.07
N ASN A 1197 -20.12 -44.37 21.76
CA ASN A 1197 -19.55 -44.55 20.43
C ASN A 1197 -19.35 -46.04 20.10
N TYR A 1198 -18.85 -46.84 21.04
CA TYR A 1198 -18.65 -48.28 20.88
C TYR A 1198 -19.98 -49.03 20.70
N LEU A 1199 -21.05 -48.61 21.39
CA LEU A 1199 -22.39 -49.22 21.28
C LEU A 1199 -23.18 -48.75 20.04
N SER A 1200 -22.66 -47.80 19.25
CA SER A 1200 -23.29 -47.27 18.04
C SER A 1200 -22.47 -47.70 16.81
N PRO A 1201 -22.96 -48.63 15.97
CA PRO A 1201 -22.20 -49.15 14.82
C PRO A 1201 -21.68 -48.04 13.89
N LEU A 1202 -22.53 -47.03 13.62
CA LEU A 1202 -22.18 -45.84 12.84
C LEU A 1202 -21.08 -45.01 13.52
N ARG A 1203 -21.19 -44.69 14.82
CA ARG A 1203 -20.17 -43.85 15.51
C ARG A 1203 -18.87 -44.58 15.83
N ALA A 1204 -18.90 -45.90 15.99
CA ALA A 1204 -17.72 -46.74 16.08
C ALA A 1204 -16.93 -46.76 14.75
N LEU A 1205 -17.64 -46.68 13.63
CA LEU A 1205 -17.10 -46.46 12.29
C LEU A 1205 -16.48 -45.05 12.15
N TYR A 1206 -17.15 -43.99 12.63
CA TYR A 1206 -16.65 -42.60 12.54
C TYR A 1206 -15.40 -42.27 13.39
N PHE A 1207 -15.26 -42.85 14.60
CA PHE A 1207 -14.22 -42.43 15.58
C PHE A 1207 -13.52 -43.60 16.28
N GLY A 1208 -13.54 -44.80 15.69
CA GLY A 1208 -12.82 -45.98 16.17
C GLY A 1208 -11.29 -45.84 16.05
N GLY A 1209 -10.55 -46.63 16.84
CA GLY A 1209 -9.09 -46.53 16.95
C GLY A 1209 -8.26 -46.94 15.72
N GLU A 1210 -8.90 -47.44 14.65
CA GLU A 1210 -8.24 -47.99 13.44
C GLU A 1210 -8.66 -47.33 12.11
N THR A 1211 -9.47 -46.26 12.08
CA THR A 1211 -9.86 -45.67 10.79
C THR A 1211 -8.86 -44.62 10.31
N SER A 1212 -8.35 -44.80 9.09
CA SER A 1212 -7.33 -43.93 8.51
C SER A 1212 -7.88 -42.66 7.85
N GLU A 1213 -9.21 -42.57 7.65
CA GLU A 1213 -9.89 -41.50 6.91
C GLU A 1213 -11.18 -40.99 7.60
N PRO A 1214 -11.10 -40.39 8.82
CA PRO A 1214 -12.27 -40.00 9.61
C PRO A 1214 -13.15 -38.93 8.94
N PHE A 1215 -12.56 -38.00 8.20
CA PHE A 1215 -13.29 -36.91 7.52
C PHE A 1215 -14.02 -37.40 6.27
N ALA A 1216 -13.48 -38.42 5.58
CA ALA A 1216 -14.15 -39.02 4.42
C ALA A 1216 -15.52 -39.58 4.82
N MET A 1217 -15.56 -40.26 5.96
CA MET A 1217 -16.78 -40.82 6.51
C MET A 1217 -17.71 -39.72 7.00
N LEU A 1218 -17.18 -38.75 7.78
CA LEU A 1218 -17.96 -37.64 8.33
C LEU A 1218 -18.72 -36.83 7.27
N HIS A 1219 -18.20 -36.79 6.04
CA HIS A 1219 -18.77 -36.06 4.90
C HIS A 1219 -19.54 -36.97 3.92
N ALA A 1220 -19.64 -38.28 4.19
CA ALA A 1220 -20.45 -39.19 3.39
C ALA A 1220 -21.95 -39.02 3.72
N ASN A 1221 -22.81 -39.03 2.71
CA ASN A 1221 -24.27 -39.03 2.91
C ASN A 1221 -24.73 -40.39 3.44
N ASP A 1222 -25.78 -40.40 4.27
CA ASP A 1222 -26.50 -41.60 4.74
C ASP A 1222 -26.98 -42.47 3.56
N GLY A 1223 -26.11 -43.36 3.06
CA GLY A 1223 -26.39 -44.20 1.88
C GLY A 1223 -25.18 -44.76 1.12
N ASP A 1224 -23.97 -44.24 1.31
CA ASP A 1224 -22.76 -44.66 0.56
C ASP A 1224 -21.85 -45.67 1.32
N ASP A 1225 -22.36 -46.29 2.38
CA ASP A 1225 -21.60 -47.21 3.29
C ASP A 1225 -21.01 -48.47 2.62
N ASP A 1226 -21.31 -48.75 1.34
CA ASP A 1226 -20.93 -50.01 0.68
C ASP A 1226 -19.58 -49.97 -0.07
N HIS A 1227 -18.88 -48.83 -0.15
CA HIS A 1227 -17.69 -48.69 -1.03
C HIS A 1227 -16.43 -48.01 -0.45
N VAL A 1228 -16.31 -47.85 0.88
CA VAL A 1228 -15.04 -47.40 1.52
C VAL A 1228 -14.12 -48.58 1.83
#